data_AF-A0A239LMH2-F1
#
_entry.id   AF-A0A239LMH2-F1
#
_cell.length_a   1.000
_cell.length_b   1.000
_cell.length_c   1.000
_cell.angle_alpha   90.00
_cell.angle_beta   90.00
_cell.angle_gamma   90.00
#
_symmetry.space_group_name_H-M   'P 1'
#
loop_
_entity.id
_entity.type
_entity.pdbx_description
1 polymer ?
#
loop_
_entity_poly.entity_id
_entity_poly.type
_entity_poly.pdbx_seq_one_letter_code
_entity_poly.pdbx_strand_id
1 'polypeptide(L)'
;VIEARKTAALVREFTFNDWDFQDVWTMEAGRAYPYLKDMSIPAGIVISDAEAVPFDGSGTLLDPFKITSYEELYNIRFYLYANYVLENDIDLEGIEWNPLGVKDTPFSGSFDGGDNKIMNLVISKPTTNNTGLFGYVENTTIKNLKLETVHIQGKEHTGSLIGYMNGGTVENVRVEEPGQVTGTSNVGGLIGYAGLGGLVTNSSAGIEVNATGSNVGGLIGYSRITVTKSYVTGKITAQTYYVGGLIGYLSNSDVSYIVKENYATGDVEGSSYVGGLIGYVSGRVNIEDCYALGNVKATTTGSTTSNYVGGLIGRANGSSTLRNIITNCYTAGEIEAVGRNNGGLVGTISNYTTLKNSYYDGIKAQIVPIKVADVSRLTTAMKTLDNYEGWDFEEVWTIQEDESYPYLRKLPKPSAVEEGLPEEEVAGGKGTAEDPYILMTKDQLDNMRYEIAAHYRLGSDIDLDEEEWEPVGSSSMPFSGTLDGNGYSINNLVITKPTANNIGLFGYTQNTVIKNLKLENIHIQGGQHTGSLIGYMNGGTVENVRVEEPGQVTGTSNVGGLIGYANIGGLVTNSSTGIEVNATGNSVGGLIGYSRITVTQSYATGKTTAQTYYVGGLIGYLSSSDVSHIVKENYATGDIEGSSYVGGLVGYVSGRANIENCYALGNVKATMTHSNVGGLIGQTYCTTSSSNSITNCYAVGKIDSVGIRNGGLIGTISSRTILTNSYYDGIKAEIVPSKVADVSRLTSAMKTLNNYEEWNFEEIWTIQEGESYPYLRKLPKPSAVEEGLPEEEVAGGKGTAEDPYILMTKDQ
;
A
#
# COMPACT_ATOMS: atom_id res chain seq x y z
N VAL A 1 -39.72 15.40 47.24
CA VAL A 1 -38.53 14.57 47.52
C VAL A 1 -37.90 15.15 48.77
N ILE A 2 -37.69 14.37 49.83
CA ILE A 2 -36.97 14.85 51.02
C ILE A 2 -35.49 14.75 50.67
N GLU A 3 -34.83 15.90 50.49
CA GLU A 3 -33.42 15.98 50.16
C GLU A 3 -32.62 16.14 51.45
N ALA A 4 -31.85 15.12 51.83
CA ALA A 4 -30.99 15.19 53.00
C ALA A 4 -29.75 16.03 52.69
N ARG A 5 -29.44 17.02 53.54
CA ARG A 5 -28.26 17.88 53.41
C ARG A 5 -27.40 17.79 54.67
N LYS A 6 -26.08 17.85 54.50
CA LYS A 6 -25.12 17.82 55.60
C LYS A 6 -25.10 19.15 56.36
N THR A 7 -24.61 19.13 57.60
CA THR A 7 -24.49 20.34 58.43
C THR A 7 -23.83 21.50 57.68
N ALA A 8 -22.69 21.24 57.02
CA ALA A 8 -21.94 22.26 56.30
C ALA A 8 -22.69 22.93 55.14
N ALA A 9 -23.67 22.26 54.54
CA ALA A 9 -24.55 22.87 53.56
C ALA A 9 -25.65 23.67 54.28
N LEU A 10 -26.25 23.07 55.30
CA LEU A 10 -27.35 23.66 56.06
C LEU A 10 -26.93 24.89 56.90
N VAL A 11 -25.65 25.23 56.98
CA VAL A 11 -25.15 26.47 57.62
C VAL A 11 -24.75 27.56 56.62
N ARG A 12 -25.20 27.45 55.36
CA ARG A 12 -25.04 28.46 54.32
C ARG A 12 -26.39 28.96 53.82
N GLU A 13 -26.54 30.27 53.67
CA GLU A 13 -27.82 30.90 53.30
C GLU A 13 -28.30 30.46 51.91
N PHE A 14 -27.39 30.38 50.92
CA PHE A 14 -27.71 29.94 49.55
C PHE A 14 -28.17 28.47 49.45
N THR A 15 -28.06 27.69 50.52
CA THR A 15 -28.65 26.35 50.56
C THR A 15 -30.18 26.42 50.57
N PHE A 16 -30.74 27.53 51.03
CA PHE A 16 -32.16 27.75 51.25
C PHE A 16 -32.68 28.84 50.32
N ASN A 17 -32.43 28.70 49.01
CA ASN A 17 -32.77 29.73 48.00
C ASN A 17 -34.25 30.14 47.96
N ASP A 18 -35.15 29.30 48.48
CA ASP A 18 -36.60 29.58 48.57
C ASP A 18 -37.04 30.15 49.93
N TRP A 19 -36.10 30.41 50.85
CA TRP A 19 -36.39 30.93 52.19
C TRP A 19 -36.13 32.44 52.26
N ASP A 20 -36.98 33.13 53.00
CA ASP A 20 -36.91 34.58 53.18
C ASP A 20 -35.98 34.95 54.34
N PHE A 21 -34.72 35.28 54.02
CA PHE A 21 -33.74 35.82 54.97
C PHE A 21 -33.79 37.35 55.11
N GLN A 22 -34.62 38.02 54.32
CA GLN A 22 -34.84 39.45 54.47
C GLN A 22 -35.74 39.73 55.68
N ASP A 23 -36.81 38.96 55.86
CA ASP A 23 -37.82 39.28 56.89
C ASP A 23 -38.08 38.16 57.92
N VAL A 24 -37.83 36.88 57.61
CA VAL A 24 -38.25 35.76 58.48
C VAL A 24 -37.09 35.03 59.15
N TRP A 25 -36.09 34.65 58.35
CA TRP A 25 -34.97 33.84 58.79
C TRP A 25 -33.70 34.69 58.93
N THR A 26 -32.80 34.24 59.78
CA THR A 26 -31.43 34.73 59.90
C THR A 26 -30.52 33.54 60.21
N MET A 27 -29.22 33.70 60.02
CA MET A 27 -28.25 32.69 60.44
C MET A 27 -26.89 33.32 60.69
N GLU A 28 -26.08 32.64 61.50
CA GLU A 28 -24.64 32.92 61.55
C GLU A 28 -23.97 31.96 60.57
N ALA A 29 -23.67 32.44 59.35
CA ALA A 29 -23.11 31.61 58.29
C ALA A 29 -21.84 30.87 58.77
N GLY A 30 -21.82 29.54 58.61
CA GLY A 30 -20.74 28.67 59.08
C GLY A 30 -20.75 28.35 60.58
N ARG A 31 -21.67 28.94 61.37
CA ARG A 31 -21.73 28.79 62.84
C ARG A 31 -23.10 28.34 63.36
N ALA A 32 -24.19 28.50 62.61
CA ALA A 32 -25.50 27.98 62.98
C ALA A 32 -26.41 27.66 61.79
N TYR A 33 -27.36 26.72 62.00
CA TYR A 33 -28.50 26.53 61.08
C TYR A 33 -29.42 27.77 61.05
N PRO A 34 -30.31 27.94 60.04
CA PRO A 34 -31.27 29.04 60.03
C PRO A 34 -32.17 29.08 61.27
N TYR A 35 -32.39 30.27 61.81
CA TYR A 35 -33.31 30.55 62.92
C TYR A 35 -34.13 31.82 62.66
N LEU A 36 -35.19 32.03 63.44
CA LEU A 36 -36.07 33.19 63.26
C LEU A 36 -35.37 34.49 63.66
N LYS A 37 -35.47 35.51 62.80
CA LYS A 37 -34.72 36.79 62.88
C LYS A 37 -34.85 37.55 64.20
N ASP A 38 -35.97 37.38 64.90
CA ASP A 38 -36.29 38.05 66.17
C ASP A 38 -36.15 37.15 67.41
N MET A 39 -35.54 35.97 67.28
CA MET A 39 -35.32 35.05 68.39
C MET A 39 -33.85 34.95 68.75
N SER A 40 -33.57 34.73 70.05
CA SER A 40 -32.24 34.36 70.52
C SER A 40 -31.82 33.01 69.93
N ILE A 41 -30.54 32.88 69.55
CA ILE A 41 -29.97 31.68 68.93
C ILE A 41 -30.21 30.44 69.81
N PRO A 42 -30.96 29.42 69.34
CA PRO A 42 -31.14 28.18 70.07
C PRO A 42 -29.82 27.40 70.26
N ALA A 43 -29.58 26.88 71.46
CA ALA A 43 -28.31 26.19 71.79
C ALA A 43 -28.02 24.94 70.93
N GLY A 44 -29.06 24.29 70.39
CA GLY A 44 -28.93 23.07 69.57
C GLY A 44 -28.67 23.31 68.09
N ILE A 45 -28.60 24.58 67.64
CA ILE A 45 -28.34 24.90 66.23
C ILE A 45 -26.97 25.49 65.97
N VAL A 46 -26.23 25.83 67.03
CA VAL A 46 -24.86 26.32 66.95
C VAL A 46 -23.94 25.11 66.75
N ILE A 47 -23.18 25.12 65.66
CA ILE A 47 -22.22 24.05 65.38
C ILE A 47 -20.95 24.30 66.19
N SER A 48 -20.43 23.26 66.83
CA SER A 48 -19.11 23.32 67.48
C SER A 48 -18.00 23.47 66.44
N ASP A 49 -16.89 24.12 66.78
CA ASP A 49 -15.71 24.36 65.92
C ASP A 49 -15.15 23.11 65.20
N ALA A 50 -15.54 21.90 65.62
CA ALA A 50 -15.22 20.62 64.98
C ALA A 50 -16.00 20.34 63.66
N GLU A 51 -16.95 21.19 63.27
CA GLU A 51 -17.74 21.07 62.02
C GLU A 51 -17.43 22.17 60.98
N ALA A 52 -16.30 22.87 61.13
CA ALA A 52 -15.81 23.83 60.14
C ALA A 52 -15.61 23.16 58.76
N VAL A 53 -15.79 23.93 57.69
CA VAL A 53 -15.41 23.49 56.33
C VAL A 53 -13.94 23.07 56.40
N PRO A 54 -13.59 21.81 56.07
CA PRO A 54 -12.28 21.25 56.38
C PRO A 54 -11.22 21.69 55.36
N PHE A 55 -11.34 22.90 54.83
CA PHE A 55 -10.53 23.43 53.75
C PHE A 55 -10.17 24.88 54.03
N ASP A 56 -8.95 25.28 53.69
CA ASP A 56 -8.61 26.69 53.49
C ASP A 56 -9.15 27.17 52.13
N GLY A 57 -9.63 28.42 52.07
CA GLY A 57 -10.35 28.99 50.92
C GLY A 57 -11.88 28.88 51.00
N SER A 58 -12.57 29.50 50.04
CA SER A 58 -14.05 29.55 49.96
C SER A 58 -14.65 28.53 48.97
N GLY A 59 -13.82 27.90 48.13
CA GLY A 59 -14.25 26.94 47.11
C GLY A 59 -14.80 27.61 45.84
N THR A 60 -14.60 28.92 45.69
CA THR A 60 -14.97 29.68 44.49
C THR A 60 -13.85 29.63 43.45
N LEU A 61 -14.11 30.02 42.20
CA LEU A 61 -13.08 30.04 41.15
C LEU A 61 -11.92 31.00 41.46
N LEU A 62 -12.18 32.09 42.20
CA LEU A 62 -11.17 33.07 42.59
C LEU A 62 -10.42 32.69 43.87
N ASP A 63 -10.99 31.79 44.65
CA ASP A 63 -10.47 31.36 45.95
C ASP A 63 -10.85 29.89 46.16
N PRO A 64 -10.19 28.97 45.43
CA PRO A 64 -10.48 27.54 45.50
C PRO A 64 -10.07 26.96 46.85
N PHE A 65 -10.67 25.83 47.22
CA PHE A 65 -10.26 25.07 48.37
C PHE A 65 -8.86 24.48 48.15
N LYS A 66 -7.97 24.71 49.11
CA LYS A 66 -6.61 24.18 49.09
C LYS A 66 -6.59 22.77 49.66
N ILE A 67 -5.85 21.90 49.00
CA ILE A 67 -5.69 20.50 49.37
C ILE A 67 -4.20 20.24 49.63
N THR A 68 -3.88 19.89 50.87
CA THR A 68 -2.52 19.65 51.34
C THR A 68 -2.33 18.24 51.92
N SER A 69 -3.43 17.51 52.13
CA SER A 69 -3.47 16.19 52.77
C SER A 69 -4.46 15.23 52.08
N TYR A 70 -4.29 13.93 52.37
CA TYR A 70 -5.24 12.90 51.94
C TYR A 70 -6.64 13.14 52.49
N GLU A 71 -6.77 13.54 53.78
CA GLU A 71 -8.06 13.77 54.41
C GLU A 71 -8.86 14.87 53.70
N GLU A 72 -8.18 15.94 53.28
CA GLU A 72 -8.76 17.02 52.48
C GLU A 72 -9.19 16.51 51.10
N LEU A 73 -8.30 15.79 50.39
CA LEU A 73 -8.64 15.18 49.10
C LEU A 73 -9.85 14.24 49.23
N TYR A 74 -9.91 13.46 50.31
CA TYR A 74 -11.03 12.59 50.62
C TYR A 74 -12.32 13.37 50.86
N ASN A 75 -12.25 14.52 51.54
CA ASN A 75 -13.42 15.35 51.90
C ASN A 75 -14.08 16.05 50.70
N ILE A 76 -13.43 16.11 49.54
CA ILE A 76 -14.01 16.66 48.28
C ILE A 76 -15.34 16.01 47.94
N ARG A 77 -15.54 14.73 48.30
CA ARG A 77 -16.78 13.98 48.07
C ARG A 77 -18.02 14.60 48.72
N PHE A 78 -17.85 15.58 49.60
CA PHE A 78 -18.93 16.30 50.27
C PHE A 78 -19.21 17.69 49.67
N TYR A 79 -18.39 18.16 48.73
CA TYR A 79 -18.46 19.51 48.14
C TYR A 79 -18.17 19.46 46.62
N LEU A 80 -18.86 18.56 45.91
CA LEU A 80 -18.59 18.23 44.49
C LEU A 80 -18.78 19.37 43.47
N TYR A 81 -19.35 20.51 43.91
CA TYR A 81 -19.60 21.70 43.09
C TYR A 81 -18.56 22.82 43.31
N ALA A 82 -17.61 22.64 44.23
CA ALA A 82 -16.59 23.63 44.58
C ALA A 82 -15.32 23.49 43.73
N ASN A 83 -14.44 24.48 43.81
CA ASN A 83 -13.18 24.54 43.06
C ASN A 83 -12.01 24.21 43.99
N TYR A 84 -11.01 23.49 43.49
CA TYR A 84 -9.92 22.93 44.28
C TYR A 84 -8.56 23.20 43.66
N VAL A 85 -7.54 23.37 44.50
CA VAL A 85 -6.14 23.39 44.11
C VAL A 85 -5.32 22.50 45.05
N LEU A 86 -4.46 21.64 44.51
CA LEU A 86 -3.44 20.95 45.32
C LEU A 86 -2.28 21.92 45.59
N GLU A 87 -1.82 21.96 46.83
CA GLU A 87 -0.60 22.70 47.22
C GLU A 87 0.57 21.78 47.57
N ASN A 88 0.32 20.48 47.74
CA ASN A 88 1.33 19.46 48.00
C ASN A 88 1.05 18.18 47.20
N ASP A 89 2.09 17.37 47.01
CA ASP A 89 1.94 15.98 46.61
C ASP A 89 1.14 15.20 47.68
N ILE A 90 0.22 14.35 47.22
CA ILE A 90 -0.64 13.51 48.09
C ILE A 90 -0.30 12.04 47.87
N ASP A 91 0.03 11.34 48.95
CA ASP A 91 0.24 9.89 48.94
C ASP A 91 -1.01 9.16 49.43
N LEU A 92 -1.47 8.17 48.65
CA LEU A 92 -2.61 7.31 48.97
C LEU A 92 -2.17 5.88 49.37
N GLU A 93 -0.92 5.67 49.75
CA GLU A 93 -0.42 4.36 50.17
C GLU A 93 -1.32 3.73 51.25
N GLY A 94 -1.75 2.49 51.01
CA GLY A 94 -2.62 1.74 51.92
C GLY A 94 -4.09 2.21 51.93
N ILE A 95 -4.48 3.16 51.09
CA ILE A 95 -5.84 3.66 50.98
C ILE A 95 -6.55 3.03 49.78
N GLU A 96 -7.65 2.32 50.05
CA GLU A 96 -8.58 1.87 49.01
C GLU A 96 -9.52 3.04 48.61
N TRP A 97 -9.37 3.54 47.38
CA TRP A 97 -10.05 4.76 46.95
C TRP A 97 -11.49 4.52 46.51
N ASN A 98 -12.37 5.45 46.91
CA ASN A 98 -13.75 5.54 46.43
C ASN A 98 -13.86 6.72 45.46
N PRO A 99 -14.19 6.48 44.17
CA PRO A 99 -14.25 7.52 43.14
C PRO A 99 -15.07 8.75 43.57
N LEU A 100 -14.59 9.93 43.19
CA LEU A 100 -15.28 11.20 43.43
C LEU A 100 -16.37 11.43 42.38
N GLY A 101 -17.59 11.70 42.84
CA GLY A 101 -18.74 11.92 41.97
C GLY A 101 -19.33 10.62 41.41
N VAL A 102 -20.65 10.61 41.28
CA VAL A 102 -21.43 9.54 40.65
C VAL A 102 -22.42 10.16 39.67
N LYS A 103 -23.07 9.35 38.83
CA LYS A 103 -23.99 9.86 37.79
C LYS A 103 -25.08 10.79 38.34
N ASP A 104 -25.63 10.49 39.52
CA ASP A 104 -26.71 11.27 40.13
C ASP A 104 -26.20 12.53 40.85
N THR A 105 -24.92 12.55 41.24
CA THR A 105 -24.24 13.67 41.90
C THR A 105 -22.81 13.79 41.33
N PRO A 106 -22.67 14.34 40.11
CA PRO A 106 -21.39 14.42 39.45
C PRO A 106 -20.47 15.45 40.10
N PHE A 107 -19.16 15.26 39.97
CA PHE A 107 -18.22 16.34 40.25
C PHE A 107 -18.30 17.38 39.12
N SER A 108 -18.70 18.60 39.44
CA SER A 108 -18.95 19.70 38.48
C SER A 108 -18.20 20.99 38.81
N GLY A 109 -17.31 20.91 39.81
CA GLY A 109 -16.37 21.98 40.15
C GLY A 109 -15.16 22.07 39.22
N SER A 110 -14.04 22.54 39.74
CA SER A 110 -12.74 22.46 39.07
C SER A 110 -11.66 21.90 39.99
N PHE A 111 -10.64 21.28 39.41
CA PHE A 111 -9.52 20.69 40.15
C PHE A 111 -8.21 21.04 39.45
N ASP A 112 -7.42 21.91 40.07
CA ASP A 112 -6.06 22.24 39.63
C ASP A 112 -5.06 21.46 40.48
N GLY A 113 -4.28 20.58 39.89
CA GLY A 113 -3.25 19.83 40.60
C GLY A 113 -2.05 20.69 40.99
N GLY A 114 -1.93 21.94 40.51
CA GLY A 114 -0.80 22.81 40.86
C GLY A 114 0.57 22.22 40.50
N ASP A 115 0.61 21.33 39.49
CA ASP A 115 1.75 20.50 39.07
C ASP A 115 2.22 19.45 40.11
N ASN A 116 1.45 19.26 41.18
CA ASN A 116 1.66 18.23 42.21
C ASN A 116 1.20 16.84 41.74
N LYS A 117 1.60 15.84 42.53
CA LYS A 117 1.35 14.42 42.32
C LYS A 117 0.26 13.89 43.25
N ILE A 118 -0.51 12.93 42.76
CA ILE A 118 -1.24 11.97 43.59
C ILE A 118 -0.62 10.59 43.34
N MET A 119 -0.11 9.97 44.40
CA MET A 119 0.65 8.73 44.33
C MET A 119 -0.13 7.56 44.91
N ASN A 120 0.20 6.34 44.48
CA ASN A 120 -0.28 5.09 45.07
C ASN A 120 -1.81 4.94 45.05
N LEU A 121 -2.47 5.46 44.02
CA LEU A 121 -3.92 5.37 43.85
C LEU A 121 -4.33 3.92 43.55
N VAL A 122 -5.05 3.29 44.49
CA VAL A 122 -5.61 1.93 44.33
C VAL A 122 -7.13 1.95 44.31
N ILE A 123 -7.73 1.29 43.32
CA ILE A 123 -9.17 1.00 43.27
C ILE A 123 -9.33 -0.47 42.83
N SER A 124 -9.91 -1.32 43.67
CA SER A 124 -10.09 -2.75 43.41
C SER A 124 -11.58 -3.13 43.37
N LYS A 125 -12.29 -2.65 42.34
CA LYS A 125 -13.76 -2.73 42.21
C LYS A 125 -14.21 -3.32 40.87
N PRO A 126 -13.96 -4.62 40.61
CA PRO A 126 -14.20 -5.26 39.30
C PRO A 126 -15.66 -5.30 38.83
N THR A 127 -16.62 -4.96 39.70
CA THR A 127 -18.06 -4.91 39.37
C THR A 127 -18.62 -3.49 39.30
N THR A 128 -17.80 -2.47 39.61
CA THR A 128 -18.24 -1.07 39.67
C THR A 128 -17.96 -0.36 38.35
N ASN A 129 -18.98 0.31 37.82
CA ASN A 129 -18.83 1.19 36.67
C ASN A 129 -18.31 2.57 37.12
N ASN A 130 -17.75 3.35 36.19
CA ASN A 130 -17.31 4.72 36.41
C ASN A 130 -16.22 4.79 37.50
N THR A 131 -15.06 4.20 37.21
CA THR A 131 -13.95 4.11 38.15
C THR A 131 -12.75 4.93 37.69
N GLY A 132 -12.15 5.62 38.64
CA GLY A 132 -11.05 6.57 38.50
C GLY A 132 -10.92 7.40 39.78
N LEU A 133 -9.94 8.31 39.85
CA LEU A 133 -9.90 9.31 40.92
C LEU A 133 -11.27 10.02 41.03
N PHE A 134 -11.81 10.40 39.87
CA PHE A 134 -13.18 10.85 39.67
C PHE A 134 -13.99 9.75 38.98
N GLY A 135 -15.14 9.39 39.55
CA GLY A 135 -16.04 8.42 38.94
C GLY A 135 -16.82 9.04 37.79
N TYR A 136 -17.51 10.14 38.08
CA TYR A 136 -18.34 10.86 37.10
C TYR A 136 -18.13 12.37 37.23
N VAL A 137 -17.78 13.03 36.12
CA VAL A 137 -17.61 14.49 36.05
C VAL A 137 -18.57 15.11 35.04
N GLU A 138 -18.98 16.35 35.28
CA GLU A 138 -19.86 17.11 34.38
C GLU A 138 -19.42 18.57 34.24
N ASN A 139 -19.07 18.98 33.02
CA ASN A 139 -18.60 20.34 32.69
C ASN A 139 -17.42 20.84 33.54
N THR A 140 -16.55 19.92 33.95
CA THR A 140 -15.45 20.15 34.89
C THR A 140 -14.15 20.49 34.18
N THR A 141 -13.34 21.37 34.77
CA THR A 141 -11.92 21.53 34.38
C THR A 141 -11.01 20.80 35.37
N ILE A 142 -10.21 19.85 34.88
CA ILE A 142 -9.15 19.19 35.65
C ILE A 142 -7.82 19.48 34.95
N LYS A 143 -6.84 20.03 35.66
CA LYS A 143 -5.56 20.39 35.04
C LYS A 143 -4.35 20.28 35.94
N ASN A 144 -3.15 20.29 35.34
CA ASN A 144 -1.85 20.36 36.02
C ASN A 144 -1.65 19.30 37.10
N LEU A 145 -1.95 18.04 36.79
CA LEU A 145 -1.94 16.95 37.77
C LEU A 145 -1.08 15.81 37.27
N LYS A 146 -0.31 15.20 38.18
CA LYS A 146 0.41 13.95 37.91
C LYS A 146 -0.18 12.84 38.77
N LEU A 147 -0.42 11.68 38.16
CA LEU A 147 -0.77 10.46 38.86
C LEU A 147 0.41 9.48 38.71
N GLU A 148 0.94 8.98 39.81
CA GLU A 148 2.10 8.07 39.82
C GLU A 148 1.77 6.82 40.62
N THR A 149 2.18 5.64 40.16
CA THR A 149 1.86 4.36 40.83
C THR A 149 0.34 4.14 40.97
N VAL A 150 -0.34 4.00 39.82
CA VAL A 150 -1.81 3.84 39.76
C VAL A 150 -2.18 2.38 39.49
N HIS A 151 -3.05 1.80 40.33
CA HIS A 151 -3.60 0.45 40.12
C HIS A 151 -5.12 0.48 40.23
N ILE A 152 -5.80 0.45 39.08
CA ILE A 152 -7.26 0.53 39.03
C ILE A 152 -7.83 -0.72 38.37
N GLN A 153 -8.80 -1.34 39.05
CA GLN A 153 -9.64 -2.39 38.54
C GLN A 153 -11.10 -1.97 38.65
N GLY A 154 -11.76 -1.79 37.51
CA GLY A 154 -13.18 -1.45 37.40
C GLY A 154 -13.94 -2.42 36.50
N LYS A 155 -15.22 -2.14 36.25
CA LYS A 155 -16.04 -2.85 35.26
C LYS A 155 -16.11 -2.06 33.95
N GLU A 156 -17.07 -1.17 33.78
CA GLU A 156 -17.20 -0.31 32.61
C GLU A 156 -16.84 1.14 32.93
N HIS A 157 -16.31 1.88 31.95
CA HIS A 157 -15.90 3.28 32.13
C HIS A 157 -14.82 3.40 33.21
N THR A 158 -13.66 2.83 32.92
CA THR A 158 -12.54 2.73 33.85
C THR A 158 -11.36 3.54 33.30
N GLY A 159 -10.83 4.48 34.09
CA GLY A 159 -9.57 5.14 33.79
C GLY A 159 -8.90 5.72 35.02
N SER A 160 -7.61 6.08 34.93
CA SER A 160 -6.85 6.58 36.07
C SER A 160 -7.45 7.83 36.70
N LEU A 161 -7.81 8.80 35.85
CA LEU A 161 -8.34 10.07 36.30
C LEU A 161 -9.87 10.05 36.36
N ILE A 162 -10.53 9.69 35.25
CA ILE A 162 -11.98 9.80 35.10
C ILE A 162 -12.58 8.50 34.60
N GLY A 163 -13.60 7.99 35.29
CA GLY A 163 -14.45 6.93 34.75
C GLY A 163 -15.29 7.44 33.57
N TYR A 164 -16.18 8.41 33.84
CA TYR A 164 -17.08 9.01 32.86
C TYR A 164 -17.02 10.55 32.88
N MET A 165 -16.78 11.15 31.71
CA MET A 165 -16.74 12.60 31.50
C MET A 165 -17.94 13.06 30.65
N ASN A 166 -18.75 13.97 31.17
CA ASN A 166 -19.81 14.65 30.43
C ASN A 166 -19.45 16.13 30.21
N GLY A 167 -18.70 16.43 29.15
CA GLY A 167 -18.17 17.76 28.90
C GLY A 167 -17.02 18.16 29.84
N GLY A 168 -16.42 19.32 29.59
CA GLY A 168 -15.31 19.86 30.39
C GLY A 168 -13.93 19.79 29.72
N THR A 169 -12.87 20.07 30.46
CA THR A 169 -11.48 20.08 29.96
C THR A 169 -10.57 19.28 30.86
N VAL A 170 -9.74 18.43 30.26
CA VAL A 170 -8.57 17.82 30.92
C VAL A 170 -7.31 18.35 30.25
N GLU A 171 -6.47 19.04 31.00
CA GLU A 171 -5.30 19.75 30.47
C GLU A 171 -4.05 19.49 31.31
N ASN A 172 -2.91 19.16 30.69
CA ASN A 172 -1.65 18.96 31.41
C ASN A 172 -1.78 17.91 32.53
N VAL A 173 -2.46 16.79 32.25
CA VAL A 173 -2.56 15.65 33.19
C VAL A 173 -1.72 14.49 32.70
N ARG A 174 -0.85 13.95 33.56
CA ARG A 174 0.04 12.82 33.22
C ARG A 174 -0.20 11.66 34.17
N VAL A 175 -0.30 10.45 33.62
CA VAL A 175 -0.25 9.20 34.38
C VAL A 175 1.10 8.55 34.12
N GLU A 176 1.94 8.47 35.13
CA GLU A 176 3.33 8.01 35.06
C GLU A 176 3.45 6.56 35.55
N GLU A 177 4.43 5.84 35.00
CA GLU A 177 4.76 4.48 35.43
C GLU A 177 5.37 4.45 36.85
N PRO A 178 5.25 3.32 37.57
CA PRO A 178 4.54 2.10 37.20
C PRO A 178 3.02 2.25 37.36
N GLY A 179 2.24 1.37 36.73
CA GLY A 179 0.80 1.32 36.97
C GLY A 179 0.04 0.50 35.95
N GLN A 180 -1.23 0.26 36.23
CA GLN A 180 -2.14 -0.49 35.38
C GLN A 180 -3.59 -0.06 35.59
N VAL A 181 -4.34 -0.02 34.49
CA VAL A 181 -5.81 0.06 34.49
C VAL A 181 -6.38 -1.22 33.90
N THR A 182 -7.24 -1.91 34.65
CA THR A 182 -7.97 -3.11 34.21
C THR A 182 -9.48 -2.88 34.21
N GLY A 183 -10.17 -3.31 33.16
CA GLY A 183 -11.63 -3.31 33.13
C GLY A 183 -12.27 -4.25 32.10
N THR A 184 -13.57 -4.09 31.87
CA THR A 184 -14.30 -4.83 30.84
C THR A 184 -14.46 -3.98 29.57
N SER A 185 -15.18 -2.85 29.61
CA SER A 185 -15.44 -2.04 28.40
C SER A 185 -15.28 -0.55 28.67
N ASN A 186 -14.91 0.23 27.65
CA ASN A 186 -14.59 1.66 27.77
C ASN A 186 -13.49 1.87 28.81
N VAL A 187 -12.31 1.30 28.53
CA VAL A 187 -11.15 1.35 29.42
C VAL A 187 -10.10 2.25 28.79
N GLY A 188 -9.68 3.27 29.52
CA GLY A 188 -8.65 4.22 29.11
C GLY A 188 -7.58 4.36 30.17
N GLY A 189 -6.32 4.56 29.79
CA GLY A 189 -5.27 4.84 30.77
C GLY A 189 -5.55 6.14 31.55
N LEU A 190 -6.21 7.14 30.93
CA LEU A 190 -6.62 8.38 31.59
C LEU A 190 -8.13 8.46 31.82
N ILE A 191 -8.94 8.22 30.76
CA ILE A 191 -10.40 8.37 30.79
C ILE A 191 -11.09 7.13 30.23
N GLY A 192 -12.03 6.54 30.97
CA GLY A 192 -12.84 5.43 30.46
C GLY A 192 -13.76 5.84 29.31
N TYR A 193 -14.63 6.83 29.57
CA TYR A 193 -15.60 7.36 28.59
C TYR A 193 -15.62 8.88 28.57
N ALA A 194 -15.42 9.49 27.40
CA ALA A 194 -15.52 10.92 27.17
C ALA A 194 -16.74 11.25 26.28
N GLY A 195 -17.79 11.79 26.90
CA GLY A 195 -19.03 12.25 26.28
C GLY A 195 -18.89 13.61 25.59
N LEU A 196 -19.99 14.09 25.01
CA LEU A 196 -20.00 15.29 24.16
C LEU A 196 -19.49 16.55 24.88
N GLY A 197 -18.89 17.47 24.13
CA GLY A 197 -18.55 18.82 24.61
C GLY A 197 -17.28 18.90 25.47
N GLY A 198 -16.43 17.87 25.45
CA GLY A 198 -15.16 17.86 26.17
C GLY A 198 -13.93 18.21 25.32
N LEU A 199 -12.80 18.42 26.00
CA LEU A 199 -11.46 18.57 25.44
C LEU A 199 -10.46 17.82 26.32
N VAL A 200 -9.56 17.05 25.69
CA VAL A 200 -8.35 16.55 26.34
C VAL A 200 -7.15 17.13 25.60
N THR A 201 -6.25 17.79 26.33
CA THR A 201 -5.07 18.40 25.73
C THR A 201 -3.82 18.30 26.61
N ASN A 202 -2.64 18.25 26.00
CA ASN A 202 -1.35 18.22 26.69
C ASN A 202 -1.28 17.12 27.77
N SER A 203 -1.92 15.97 27.53
CA SER A 203 -2.11 14.94 28.55
C SER A 203 -1.53 13.60 28.12
N SER A 204 -1.17 12.75 29.06
CA SER A 204 -0.52 11.48 28.74
C SER A 204 -0.85 10.34 29.69
N ALA A 205 -0.71 9.12 29.17
CA ALA A 205 -0.77 7.90 29.95
C ALA A 205 0.41 6.98 29.60
N GLY A 206 1.27 6.73 30.58
CA GLY A 206 2.42 5.84 30.44
C GLY A 206 2.19 4.42 30.95
N ILE A 207 1.02 4.12 31.50
CA ILE A 207 0.74 2.85 32.18
C ILE A 207 0.08 1.80 31.29
N GLU A 208 0.11 0.53 31.73
CA GLU A 208 -0.53 -0.57 31.01
C GLU A 208 -2.08 -0.49 31.09
N VAL A 209 -2.76 -0.79 29.98
CA VAL A 209 -4.22 -0.85 29.91
C VAL A 209 -4.67 -2.24 29.47
N ASN A 210 -5.40 -2.92 30.35
CA ASN A 210 -5.87 -4.29 30.14
C ASN A 210 -7.39 -4.38 30.17
N ALA A 211 -7.98 -5.05 29.17
CA ALA A 211 -9.43 -5.19 29.13
C ALA A 211 -9.94 -6.51 28.51
N THR A 212 -11.08 -6.98 29.01
CA THR A 212 -11.72 -8.22 28.53
C THR A 212 -12.85 -7.97 27.52
N GLY A 213 -13.31 -6.72 27.37
CA GLY A 213 -14.35 -6.29 26.47
C GLY A 213 -13.85 -5.24 25.48
N SER A 214 -14.73 -4.30 25.09
CA SER A 214 -14.55 -3.45 23.90
C SER A 214 -14.28 -1.98 24.23
N ASN A 215 -13.76 -1.24 23.25
CA ASN A 215 -13.40 0.19 23.35
C ASN A 215 -12.28 0.41 24.37
N VAL A 216 -11.07 0.02 23.98
CA VAL A 216 -9.88 0.07 24.83
C VAL A 216 -8.89 1.01 24.19
N GLY A 217 -8.55 2.08 24.90
CA GLY A 217 -7.60 3.08 24.45
C GLY A 217 -6.49 3.26 25.47
N GLY A 218 -5.26 3.55 25.05
CA GLY A 218 -4.22 3.89 26.01
C GLY A 218 -4.49 5.21 26.73
N LEU A 219 -5.15 6.19 26.08
CA LEU A 219 -5.59 7.43 26.73
C LEU A 219 -7.08 7.40 27.06
N ILE A 220 -7.92 7.12 26.06
CA ILE A 220 -9.39 7.17 26.18
C ILE A 220 -10.03 5.90 25.61
N GLY A 221 -10.84 5.19 26.39
CA GLY A 221 -11.57 4.02 25.90
C GLY A 221 -12.57 4.36 24.79
N TYR A 222 -13.55 5.21 25.12
CA TYR A 222 -14.55 5.71 24.16
C TYR A 222 -14.58 7.24 24.16
N SER A 223 -14.48 7.85 22.98
CA SER A 223 -14.39 9.30 22.82
C SER A 223 -15.45 9.88 21.88
N ARG A 224 -15.99 11.04 22.27
CA ARG A 224 -16.82 11.95 21.46
C ARG A 224 -16.32 13.39 21.59
N ILE A 225 -15.00 13.55 21.74
CA ILE A 225 -14.37 14.83 22.07
C ILE A 225 -13.14 15.10 21.20
N THR A 226 -12.67 16.34 21.25
CA THR A 226 -11.38 16.76 20.68
C THR A 226 -10.24 16.29 21.59
N VAL A 227 -9.19 15.74 20.97
CA VAL A 227 -7.97 15.30 21.67
C VAL A 227 -6.75 15.89 20.97
N THR A 228 -5.96 16.68 21.69
CA THR A 228 -4.81 17.35 21.09
C THR A 228 -3.54 17.24 21.93
N LYS A 229 -2.36 17.26 21.30
CA LYS A 229 -1.08 17.39 22.01
C LYS A 229 -0.91 16.34 23.11
N SER A 230 -1.41 15.13 22.88
CA SER A 230 -1.49 14.09 23.91
C SER A 230 -0.80 12.82 23.45
N TYR A 231 -0.28 12.04 24.39
CA TYR A 231 0.50 10.87 24.05
C TYR A 231 0.36 9.68 24.99
N VAL A 232 0.65 8.50 24.47
CA VAL A 232 0.62 7.23 25.22
C VAL A 232 1.91 6.46 24.98
N THR A 233 2.47 5.90 26.06
CA THR A 233 3.64 5.02 25.99
C THR A 233 3.41 3.61 26.55
N GLY A 234 2.40 3.42 27.40
CA GLY A 234 2.12 2.12 28.01
C GLY A 234 1.44 1.12 27.06
N LYS A 235 1.66 -0.17 27.30
CA LYS A 235 1.08 -1.28 26.49
C LYS A 235 -0.44 -1.38 26.66
N ILE A 236 -1.14 -1.73 25.58
CA ILE A 236 -2.58 -1.93 25.54
C ILE A 236 -2.89 -3.37 25.14
N THR A 237 -3.57 -4.12 26.00
CA THR A 237 -4.01 -5.49 25.71
C THR A 237 -5.52 -5.62 25.90
N ALA A 238 -6.21 -6.09 24.86
CA ALA A 238 -7.64 -6.35 24.92
C ALA A 238 -8.01 -7.71 24.31
N GLN A 239 -8.97 -8.39 24.91
CA GLN A 239 -9.44 -9.69 24.42
C GLN A 239 -10.47 -9.58 23.27
N THR A 240 -10.93 -8.37 22.93
CA THR A 240 -11.99 -8.17 21.93
C THR A 240 -11.72 -7.02 20.95
N TYR A 241 -12.75 -6.26 20.59
CA TYR A 241 -12.79 -5.30 19.49
C TYR A 241 -12.52 -3.85 19.92
N TYR A 242 -12.12 -3.02 18.95
CA TYR A 242 -11.96 -1.57 19.07
C TYR A 242 -10.84 -1.20 20.06
N VAL A 243 -9.62 -1.46 19.63
CA VAL A 243 -8.42 -1.33 20.45
C VAL A 243 -7.49 -0.33 19.77
N GLY A 244 -7.15 0.74 20.48
CA GLY A 244 -6.32 1.83 19.95
C GLY A 244 -5.22 2.22 20.92
N GLY A 245 -4.04 2.61 20.41
CA GLY A 245 -2.99 3.12 21.28
C GLY A 245 -3.39 4.42 21.99
N LEU A 246 -4.13 5.31 21.33
CA LEU A 246 -4.66 6.54 21.93
C LEU A 246 -6.14 6.39 22.30
N ILE A 247 -6.98 6.01 21.32
CA ILE A 247 -8.45 5.95 21.46
C ILE A 247 -8.99 4.60 20.98
N GLY A 248 -9.76 3.90 21.82
CA GLY A 248 -10.39 2.64 21.40
C GLY A 248 -11.48 2.85 20.34
N TYR A 249 -12.49 3.66 20.68
CA TYR A 249 -13.61 4.00 19.78
C TYR A 249 -13.82 5.50 19.74
N LEU A 250 -13.77 6.08 18.54
CA LEU A 250 -14.06 7.48 18.28
C LEU A 250 -15.39 7.62 17.54
N SER A 251 -16.38 8.21 18.21
CA SER A 251 -17.75 8.35 17.69
C SER A 251 -18.13 9.80 17.49
N ASN A 252 -18.76 10.09 16.35
CA ASN A 252 -19.36 11.39 16.11
C ASN A 252 -20.65 11.32 15.29
N SER A 253 -21.63 12.14 15.66
CA SER A 253 -22.89 12.33 14.94
C SER A 253 -23.10 13.76 14.41
N ASP A 254 -22.48 14.81 14.99
CA ASP A 254 -22.99 16.18 14.84
C ASP A 254 -21.95 17.32 14.72
N VAL A 255 -20.71 17.19 15.23
CA VAL A 255 -19.72 18.32 15.29
C VAL A 255 -18.33 17.83 14.90
N SER A 256 -17.55 18.53 14.04
CA SER A 256 -16.17 18.08 13.74
C SER A 256 -15.29 18.03 14.99
N TYR A 257 -14.95 16.82 15.43
CA TYR A 257 -13.89 16.60 16.40
C TYR A 257 -12.55 16.47 15.70
N ILE A 258 -11.52 16.94 16.39
CA ILE A 258 -10.16 16.98 15.90
C ILE A 258 -9.33 16.07 16.80
N VAL A 259 -8.64 15.11 16.19
CA VAL A 259 -7.54 14.39 16.82
C VAL A 259 -6.28 14.96 16.18
N LYS A 260 -5.55 15.81 16.91
CA LYS A 260 -4.44 16.57 16.35
C LYS A 260 -3.18 16.59 17.20
N GLU A 261 -2.01 16.46 16.58
CA GLU A 261 -0.71 16.51 17.27
C GLU A 261 -0.63 15.47 18.39
N ASN A 262 -0.99 14.21 18.11
CA ASN A 262 -0.95 13.12 19.11
C ASN A 262 -0.05 11.98 18.67
N TYR A 263 0.49 11.23 19.63
CA TYR A 263 1.22 10.01 19.30
C TYR A 263 1.00 8.86 20.28
N ALA A 264 1.24 7.64 19.80
CA ALA A 264 1.25 6.44 20.62
C ALA A 264 2.51 5.59 20.32
N THR A 265 3.20 5.14 21.36
CA THR A 265 4.37 4.25 21.23
C THR A 265 4.20 2.91 21.93
N GLY A 266 3.16 2.74 22.74
CA GLY A 266 2.87 1.47 23.39
C GLY A 266 2.32 0.44 22.40
N ASP A 267 2.74 -0.82 22.56
CA ASP A 267 2.23 -1.93 21.76
C ASP A 267 0.71 -2.11 21.97
N VAL A 268 0.01 -2.48 20.89
CA VAL A 268 -1.44 -2.64 20.86
C VAL A 268 -1.79 -4.06 20.46
N GLU A 269 -2.44 -4.79 21.37
CA GLU A 269 -2.89 -6.17 21.15
C GLU A 269 -4.42 -6.27 21.30
N GLY A 270 -5.10 -6.76 20.27
CA GLY A 270 -6.57 -6.86 20.22
C GLY A 270 -7.06 -7.96 19.28
N SER A 271 -8.37 -8.22 19.18
CA SER A 271 -8.87 -9.26 18.26
C SER A 271 -9.28 -8.75 16.88
N SER A 272 -9.96 -7.59 16.79
CA SER A 272 -10.28 -6.91 15.51
C SER A 272 -10.59 -5.43 15.74
N TYR A 273 -10.48 -4.61 14.69
CA TYR A 273 -10.47 -3.14 14.78
C TYR A 273 -9.35 -2.66 15.71
N VAL A 274 -8.13 -3.10 15.39
CA VAL A 274 -6.92 -2.79 16.13
C VAL A 274 -6.14 -1.72 15.36
N GLY A 275 -5.86 -0.59 16.01
CA GLY A 275 -5.09 0.50 15.43
C GLY A 275 -3.97 0.95 16.36
N GLY A 276 -2.79 1.25 15.84
CA GLY A 276 -1.71 1.78 16.67
C GLY A 276 -2.06 3.13 17.32
N LEU A 277 -2.96 3.94 16.71
CA LEU A 277 -3.50 5.16 17.31
C LEU A 277 -4.98 5.02 17.68
N ILE A 278 -5.83 4.59 16.75
CA ILE A 278 -7.29 4.53 16.96
C ILE A 278 -7.87 3.19 16.51
N GLY A 279 -8.64 2.51 17.36
CA GLY A 279 -9.27 1.25 16.99
C GLY A 279 -10.34 1.41 15.90
N TYR A 280 -11.33 2.25 16.15
CA TYR A 280 -12.43 2.50 15.21
C TYR A 280 -12.90 3.95 15.18
N VAL A 281 -13.13 4.47 13.98
CA VAL A 281 -13.68 5.81 13.74
C VAL A 281 -15.06 5.70 13.09
N SER A 282 -16.04 6.35 13.72
CA SER A 282 -17.43 6.49 13.27
C SER A 282 -17.80 7.97 13.12
N GLY A 283 -18.25 8.39 11.94
CA GLY A 283 -18.77 9.76 11.73
C GLY A 283 -17.78 10.71 11.06
N ARG A 284 -17.79 12.01 11.41
CA ARG A 284 -16.86 13.04 10.91
C ARG A 284 -15.67 13.23 11.84
N VAL A 285 -14.47 12.86 11.42
CA VAL A 285 -13.25 13.15 12.19
C VAL A 285 -12.16 13.68 11.28
N ASN A 286 -11.51 14.74 11.75
CA ASN A 286 -10.23 15.18 11.23
C ASN A 286 -9.12 14.61 12.11
N ILE A 287 -8.24 13.83 11.51
CA ILE A 287 -7.05 13.28 12.16
C ILE A 287 -5.85 13.92 11.49
N GLU A 288 -5.14 14.76 12.22
CA GLU A 288 -4.13 15.67 11.68
C GLU A 288 -2.84 15.56 12.50
N ASP A 289 -1.70 15.49 11.83
CA ASP A 289 -0.40 15.56 12.48
C ASP A 289 -0.21 14.52 13.61
N CYS A 290 -0.54 13.25 13.36
CA CYS A 290 -0.50 12.19 14.38
C CYS A 290 0.33 10.99 13.95
N TYR A 291 0.90 10.26 14.91
CA TYR A 291 1.70 9.07 14.57
C TYR A 291 1.63 7.93 15.59
N ALA A 292 1.92 6.71 15.13
CA ALA A 292 2.00 5.53 15.97
C ALA A 292 3.28 4.72 15.69
N LEU A 293 3.98 4.33 16.75
CA LEU A 293 5.27 3.60 16.68
C LEU A 293 5.22 2.23 17.35
N GLY A 294 4.21 1.97 18.20
CA GLY A 294 4.04 0.68 18.86
C GLY A 294 3.62 -0.41 17.87
N ASN A 295 4.00 -1.66 18.16
CA ASN A 295 3.61 -2.81 17.35
C ASN A 295 2.11 -3.07 17.48
N VAL A 296 1.49 -3.53 16.40
CA VAL A 296 0.05 -3.81 16.34
C VAL A 296 -0.16 -5.30 16.09
N LYS A 297 -0.73 -6.00 17.07
CA LYS A 297 -0.99 -7.43 17.01
C LYS A 297 -2.49 -7.74 17.07
N ALA A 298 -2.97 -8.52 16.09
CA ALA A 298 -4.33 -9.04 16.10
C ALA A 298 -4.37 -10.52 16.51
N THR A 299 -4.85 -10.79 17.73
CA THR A 299 -5.03 -12.15 18.24
C THR A 299 -6.37 -12.72 17.78
N THR A 300 -6.33 -13.65 16.84
CA THR A 300 -7.54 -14.30 16.33
C THR A 300 -8.17 -15.19 17.41
N THR A 301 -9.20 -14.71 18.09
CA THR A 301 -10.06 -15.57 18.91
C THR A 301 -11.24 -16.07 18.07
N GLY A 302 -11.04 -17.17 17.33
CA GLY A 302 -12.13 -18.11 17.02
C GLY A 302 -13.14 -17.77 15.90
N SER A 303 -12.82 -17.00 14.86
CA SER A 303 -13.62 -17.02 13.61
C SER A 303 -12.87 -16.41 12.42
N THR A 304 -13.15 -16.90 11.22
CA THR A 304 -12.70 -16.42 9.89
C THR A 304 -13.22 -15.01 9.52
N THR A 305 -13.52 -14.16 10.50
CA THR A 305 -14.10 -12.83 10.30
C THR A 305 -12.99 -11.80 10.12
N SER A 306 -12.83 -11.32 8.89
CA SER A 306 -12.25 -10.02 8.49
C SER A 306 -11.66 -9.19 9.66
N ASN A 307 -10.43 -9.48 10.07
CA ASN A 307 -9.72 -8.60 11.00
C ASN A 307 -9.45 -7.26 10.31
N TYR A 308 -9.79 -6.17 10.98
CA TYR A 308 -9.50 -4.80 10.53
C TYR A 308 -8.33 -4.28 11.34
N VAL A 309 -7.14 -4.27 10.75
CA VAL A 309 -5.91 -3.92 11.45
C VAL A 309 -5.18 -2.87 10.65
N GLY A 310 -4.84 -1.75 11.30
CA GLY A 310 -4.06 -0.69 10.68
C GLY A 310 -2.96 -0.23 11.61
N GLY A 311 -1.81 0.19 11.08
CA GLY A 311 -0.77 0.81 11.89
C GLY A 311 -1.28 2.07 12.60
N LEU A 312 -2.18 2.84 11.97
CA LEU A 312 -2.75 4.06 12.55
C LEU A 312 -4.16 3.79 13.05
N ILE A 313 -5.02 3.28 12.16
CA ILE A 313 -6.46 3.11 12.43
C ILE A 313 -6.92 1.72 12.02
N GLY A 314 -7.60 1.00 12.91
CA GLY A 314 -8.19 -0.31 12.57
C GLY A 314 -9.23 -0.18 11.44
N ARG A 315 -10.22 0.69 11.61
CA ARG A 315 -11.19 1.05 10.54
C ARG A 315 -11.67 2.49 10.63
N ALA A 316 -11.72 3.16 9.48
CA ALA A 316 -12.25 4.51 9.35
C ALA A 316 -13.54 4.56 8.52
N ASN A 317 -14.67 4.75 9.20
CA ASN A 317 -16.00 4.73 8.57
C ASN A 317 -16.67 6.12 8.59
N GLY A 318 -16.49 6.87 7.49
CA GLY A 318 -17.19 8.14 7.25
C GLY A 318 -18.58 7.94 6.63
N SER A 319 -19.36 9.02 6.50
CA SER A 319 -20.68 9.01 5.85
C SER A 319 -20.73 9.95 4.64
N SER A 320 -21.75 9.78 3.78
CA SER A 320 -21.92 10.60 2.57
C SER A 320 -22.08 12.10 2.83
N THR A 321 -22.59 12.47 4.00
CA THR A 321 -22.74 13.86 4.43
C THR A 321 -21.56 14.37 5.25
N LEU A 322 -20.75 13.45 5.80
CA LEU A 322 -19.74 13.73 6.82
C LEU A 322 -18.47 12.91 6.54
N ARG A 323 -17.57 13.46 5.72
CA ARG A 323 -16.32 12.79 5.31
C ARG A 323 -15.23 12.88 6.37
N ASN A 324 -14.48 11.79 6.55
CA ASN A 324 -13.25 11.78 7.34
C ASN A 324 -12.06 12.29 6.53
N ILE A 325 -11.16 13.01 7.19
CA ILE A 325 -9.92 13.50 6.59
C ILE A 325 -8.77 13.09 7.52
N ILE A 326 -7.83 12.32 6.98
CA ILE A 326 -6.61 11.89 7.66
C ILE A 326 -5.45 12.56 6.91
N THR A 327 -4.70 13.43 7.58
CA THR A 327 -3.66 14.25 6.94
C THR A 327 -2.40 14.32 7.79
N ASN A 328 -1.23 14.24 7.15
CA ASN A 328 0.07 14.35 7.81
C ASN A 328 0.24 13.34 8.95
N CYS A 329 -0.18 12.10 8.74
CA CYS A 329 -0.06 11.05 9.75
C CYS A 329 0.91 9.96 9.31
N TYR A 330 1.58 9.31 10.26
CA TYR A 330 2.42 8.18 9.90
C TYR A 330 2.47 7.05 10.93
N THR A 331 2.96 5.89 10.49
CA THR A 331 3.14 4.71 11.36
C THR A 331 4.45 4.00 11.07
N ALA A 332 5.09 3.46 12.10
CA ALA A 332 6.36 2.74 11.97
C ALA A 332 6.51 1.54 12.95
N GLY A 333 5.38 0.95 13.36
CA GLY A 333 5.35 -0.29 14.16
C GLY A 333 5.12 -1.54 13.30
N GLU A 334 5.56 -2.69 13.79
CA GLU A 334 5.29 -3.99 13.15
C GLU A 334 3.79 -4.33 13.20
N ILE A 335 3.26 -4.96 12.15
CA ILE A 335 1.84 -5.37 12.08
C ILE A 335 1.75 -6.89 11.97
N GLU A 336 1.39 -7.55 13.06
CA GLU A 336 1.14 -8.99 13.11
C GLU A 336 -0.37 -9.27 13.04
N ALA A 337 -0.89 -9.56 11.86
CA ALA A 337 -2.32 -9.84 11.67
C ALA A 337 -2.61 -10.86 10.58
N VAL A 338 -3.58 -11.75 10.85
CA VAL A 338 -4.11 -12.70 9.88
C VAL A 338 -5.46 -12.19 9.36
N GLY A 339 -5.57 -11.89 8.06
CA GLY A 339 -6.82 -11.36 7.50
C GLY A 339 -6.65 -10.67 6.15
N ARG A 340 -7.77 -10.24 5.56
CA ARG A 340 -7.79 -9.51 4.27
C ARG A 340 -7.82 -7.99 4.40
N ASN A 341 -8.16 -7.47 5.58
CA ASN A 341 -8.34 -6.03 5.82
C ASN A 341 -7.25 -5.49 6.75
N ASN A 342 -6.02 -5.89 6.46
CA ASN A 342 -4.83 -5.36 7.10
C ASN A 342 -4.28 -4.28 6.16
N GLY A 343 -3.91 -3.12 6.71
CA GLY A 343 -3.32 -2.02 5.96
C GLY A 343 -2.19 -1.40 6.78
N GLY A 344 -1.18 -0.87 6.11
CA GLY A 344 -0.07 -0.22 6.79
C GLY A 344 -0.51 0.99 7.59
N LEU A 345 -1.36 1.84 7.00
CA LEU A 345 -1.96 2.99 7.68
C LEU A 345 -3.32 2.64 8.29
N VAL A 346 -4.25 2.18 7.44
CA VAL A 346 -5.64 1.94 7.85
C VAL A 346 -6.11 0.58 7.34
N GLY A 347 -6.64 -0.26 8.23
CA GLY A 347 -7.11 -1.59 7.83
C GLY A 347 -8.16 -1.54 6.72
N THR A 348 -9.20 -0.72 6.91
CA THR A 348 -10.19 -0.39 5.87
C THR A 348 -10.72 1.03 6.01
N ILE A 349 -10.93 1.69 4.88
CA ILE A 349 -11.65 2.96 4.76
C ILE A 349 -13.00 2.78 4.06
N SER A 350 -14.00 3.61 4.41
CA SER A 350 -15.21 3.76 3.59
C SER A 350 -14.95 4.72 2.42
N ASN A 351 -15.86 4.75 1.43
CA ASN A 351 -15.81 5.70 0.28
C ASN A 351 -15.91 7.19 0.69
N TYR A 352 -16.01 7.47 1.99
CA TYR A 352 -16.17 8.80 2.56
C TYR A 352 -15.00 9.19 3.47
N THR A 353 -13.88 8.47 3.39
CA THR A 353 -12.64 8.81 4.08
C THR A 353 -11.59 9.20 3.04
N THR A 354 -10.88 10.30 3.28
CA THR A 354 -9.77 10.78 2.43
C THR A 354 -8.46 10.71 3.22
N LEU A 355 -7.44 10.10 2.65
CA LEU A 355 -6.06 10.12 3.16
C LEU A 355 -5.25 11.11 2.32
N LYS A 356 -4.44 11.93 2.99
CA LYS A 356 -3.54 12.91 2.35
C LYS A 356 -2.21 12.91 3.08
N ASN A 357 -1.10 12.98 2.34
CA ASN A 357 0.25 13.17 2.88
C ASN A 357 0.53 12.30 4.11
N SER A 358 0.06 11.05 4.09
CA SER A 358 0.14 10.14 5.22
C SER A 358 0.78 8.85 4.75
N TYR A 359 1.68 8.30 5.55
CA TYR A 359 2.62 7.27 5.11
C TYR A 359 2.81 6.20 6.17
N TYR A 360 3.14 4.99 5.77
CA TYR A 360 3.65 4.00 6.70
C TYR A 360 4.99 3.46 6.24
N ASP A 361 5.79 3.05 7.20
CA ASP A 361 7.00 2.30 6.94
C ASP A 361 6.65 0.87 6.54
N GLY A 362 6.87 0.54 5.26
CA GLY A 362 6.52 -0.77 4.69
C GLY A 362 7.39 -1.90 5.21
N ILE A 363 8.66 -1.61 5.51
CA ILE A 363 9.65 -2.58 5.98
C ILE A 363 9.35 -2.96 7.42
N LYS A 364 9.14 -1.96 8.29
CA LYS A 364 8.73 -2.18 9.68
C LYS A 364 7.37 -2.86 9.77
N ALA A 365 6.38 -2.38 9.02
CA ALA A 365 5.05 -2.95 9.07
C ALA A 365 4.98 -4.36 8.47
N GLN A 366 5.91 -4.72 7.57
CA GLN A 366 5.89 -5.93 6.75
C GLN A 366 4.60 -6.05 5.90
N ILE A 367 4.03 -4.90 5.50
CA ILE A 367 2.80 -4.84 4.70
C ILE A 367 3.08 -4.25 3.33
N VAL A 368 2.99 -5.09 2.29
CA VAL A 368 3.00 -4.63 0.90
C VAL A 368 1.70 -3.88 0.61
N PRO A 369 1.75 -2.69 0.00
CA PRO A 369 0.55 -1.91 -0.30
C PRO A 369 -0.35 -2.64 -1.32
N ILE A 370 -1.61 -2.87 -0.94
CA ILE A 370 -2.61 -3.57 -1.78
C ILE A 370 -3.74 -2.65 -2.26
N LYS A 371 -3.79 -1.40 -1.77
CA LYS A 371 -4.84 -0.40 -2.03
C LYS A 371 -4.19 0.97 -2.18
N VAL A 372 -4.72 1.81 -3.06
CA VAL A 372 -4.20 3.18 -3.32
C VAL A 372 -4.14 4.07 -2.06
N ALA A 373 -4.98 3.82 -1.05
CA ALA A 373 -4.98 4.58 0.20
C ALA A 373 -3.80 4.22 1.13
N ASP A 374 -3.18 3.06 0.96
CA ASP A 374 -2.02 2.62 1.74
C ASP A 374 -0.74 3.09 1.04
N VAL A 375 -0.26 4.29 1.38
CA VAL A 375 0.98 4.85 0.84
C VAL A 375 2.16 4.38 1.70
N SER A 376 2.82 3.34 1.21
CA SER A 376 4.01 2.74 1.83
C SER A 376 5.29 3.45 1.38
N ARG A 377 6.31 3.43 2.25
CA ARG A 377 7.65 3.95 2.01
C ARG A 377 8.70 3.06 2.67
N LEU A 378 9.92 3.06 2.15
CA LEU A 378 11.08 2.46 2.83
C LEU A 378 11.42 3.22 4.12
N THR A 379 12.08 2.59 5.08
CA THR A 379 12.49 3.29 6.31
C THR A 379 13.43 4.45 6.02
N THR A 380 14.37 4.27 5.10
CA THR A 380 15.26 5.34 4.61
C THR A 380 14.45 6.54 4.10
N ALA A 381 13.40 6.29 3.31
CA ALA A 381 12.53 7.33 2.77
C ALA A 381 11.72 8.06 3.86
N MET A 382 11.32 7.33 4.91
CA MET A 382 10.60 7.85 6.07
C MET A 382 11.49 8.69 7.01
N LYS A 383 12.81 8.67 6.82
CA LYS A 383 13.76 9.51 7.57
C LYS A 383 14.35 10.66 6.74
N THR A 384 13.85 10.83 5.51
CA THR A 384 14.26 11.90 4.59
C THR A 384 13.26 13.07 4.59
N LEU A 385 13.70 14.30 4.91
CA LEU A 385 12.82 15.48 5.01
C LEU A 385 12.08 15.80 3.71
N ASP A 386 12.78 15.76 2.57
CA ASP A 386 12.25 16.13 1.25
C ASP A 386 11.00 15.31 0.86
N ASN A 387 10.81 14.14 1.48
CA ASN A 387 9.69 13.27 1.20
C ASN A 387 8.37 13.72 1.88
N TYR A 388 8.39 14.72 2.76
CA TYR A 388 7.22 15.15 3.53
C TYR A 388 6.57 16.43 2.97
N GLU A 389 6.15 16.38 1.71
CA GLU A 389 5.48 17.51 1.05
C GLU A 389 4.18 17.91 1.79
N GLY A 390 4.05 19.21 2.08
CA GLY A 390 2.87 19.78 2.75
C GLY A 390 2.84 19.61 4.27
N TRP A 391 3.91 19.08 4.88
CA TRP A 391 4.08 19.05 6.33
C TRP A 391 4.71 20.36 6.84
N ASP A 392 4.30 20.79 8.03
CA ASP A 392 4.81 22.01 8.67
C ASP A 392 5.97 21.67 9.63
N PHE A 393 7.21 21.78 9.13
CA PHE A 393 8.42 21.62 9.93
C PHE A 393 8.88 22.90 10.65
N GLU A 394 8.19 24.02 10.44
CA GLU A 394 8.48 25.27 11.16
C GLU A 394 7.86 25.20 12.56
N GLU A 395 6.59 24.81 12.67
CA GLU A 395 5.81 24.92 13.91
C GLU A 395 5.36 23.59 14.53
N VAL A 396 5.16 22.54 13.73
CA VAL A 396 4.53 21.28 14.17
C VAL A 396 5.56 20.17 14.30
N TRP A 397 6.31 19.94 13.24
CA TRP A 397 7.21 18.80 13.11
C TRP A 397 8.68 19.20 13.25
N THR A 398 9.49 18.22 13.60
CA THR A 398 10.94 18.25 13.51
C THR A 398 11.41 16.86 13.06
N ILE A 399 12.54 16.79 12.37
CA ILE A 399 13.16 15.54 11.92
C ILE A 399 14.67 15.70 12.02
N GLN A 400 15.37 14.64 12.41
CA GLN A 400 16.81 14.54 12.26
C GLN A 400 17.06 13.69 11.02
N GLU A 401 17.47 14.34 9.92
CA GLU A 401 17.73 13.69 8.63
C GLU A 401 18.59 12.45 8.81
N ASP A 402 18.18 11.36 8.17
CA ASP A 402 18.85 10.05 8.20
C ASP A 402 18.98 9.40 9.60
N GLU A 403 18.44 10.02 10.66
CA GLU A 403 18.53 9.52 12.05
C GLU A 403 17.15 9.14 12.59
N SER A 404 16.14 10.00 12.39
CA SER A 404 14.81 9.84 13.00
C SER A 404 13.65 9.92 12.02
N TYR A 405 12.54 9.26 12.34
CA TYR A 405 11.23 9.63 11.78
C TYR A 405 10.86 11.08 12.20
N PRO A 406 9.94 11.77 11.50
CA PRO A 406 9.40 13.05 11.96
C PRO A 406 8.73 12.93 13.33
N TYR A 407 8.97 13.87 14.24
CA TYR A 407 8.33 13.90 15.56
C TYR A 407 7.82 15.30 15.91
N LEU A 408 6.86 15.36 16.82
CA LEU A 408 6.16 16.61 17.16
C LEU A 408 7.04 17.51 18.04
N ARG A 409 7.25 18.76 17.61
CA ARG A 409 8.14 19.75 18.26
C ARG A 409 7.73 20.10 19.69
N LYS A 410 6.41 20.08 19.97
CA LYS A 410 5.81 20.56 21.23
C LYS A 410 5.54 19.45 22.25
N LEU A 411 5.94 18.20 21.95
CA LEU A 411 5.79 17.05 22.84
C LEU A 411 7.14 16.38 23.14
N PRO A 412 7.22 15.52 24.17
CA PRO A 412 8.42 14.74 24.43
C PRO A 412 8.81 13.88 23.22
N LYS A 413 10.10 13.89 22.85
CA LYS A 413 10.63 13.01 21.79
C LYS A 413 10.58 11.55 22.27
N PRO A 414 9.83 10.65 21.61
CA PRO A 414 9.88 9.23 21.92
C PRO A 414 11.17 8.61 21.41
N SER A 415 11.82 7.71 22.15
CA SER A 415 13.04 7.01 21.70
C SER A 415 12.81 6.18 20.44
N ALA A 416 11.61 5.62 20.28
CA ALA A 416 11.23 4.78 19.14
C ALA A 416 11.33 5.49 17.77
N VAL A 417 11.43 6.84 17.72
CA VAL A 417 11.62 7.57 16.46
C VAL A 417 13.01 7.36 15.85
N GLU A 418 13.98 6.93 16.64
CA GLU A 418 15.35 6.64 16.18
C GLU A 418 15.53 5.17 15.79
N GLU A 419 14.58 4.29 16.15
CA GLU A 419 14.67 2.85 15.86
C GLU A 419 14.54 2.55 14.36
N GLY A 420 15.24 1.51 13.90
CA GLY A 420 15.24 1.09 12.50
C GLY A 420 16.03 2.02 11.60
N LEU A 421 17.35 2.10 11.74
CA LEU A 421 18.20 2.34 10.58
C LEU A 421 18.52 0.96 10.03
N PRO A 422 17.93 0.52 8.91
CA PRO A 422 18.37 -0.72 8.30
C PRO A 422 19.68 -0.40 7.60
N GLU A 423 20.78 -0.96 8.08
CA GLU A 423 21.86 -1.30 7.16
C GLU A 423 21.21 -2.16 6.07
N GLU A 424 21.48 -1.88 4.80
CA GLU A 424 21.14 -2.75 3.65
C GLU A 424 19.75 -2.60 2.99
N GLU A 425 18.90 -1.63 3.37
CA GLU A 425 17.59 -1.41 2.71
C GLU A 425 17.67 -1.06 1.22
N VAL A 426 18.62 -0.18 0.91
CA VAL A 426 19.08 0.29 -0.40
C VAL A 426 20.55 0.68 -0.23
N ALA A 427 21.34 0.67 -1.30
CA ALA A 427 22.74 1.09 -1.26
C ALA A 427 22.92 2.63 -1.33
N GLY A 428 21.85 3.37 -1.61
CA GLY A 428 21.84 4.84 -1.67
C GLY A 428 20.71 5.38 -2.53
N GLY A 429 20.66 6.71 -2.69
CA GLY A 429 19.62 7.43 -3.43
C GLY A 429 18.38 7.71 -2.60
N LYS A 430 17.50 8.58 -3.12
CA LYS A 430 16.26 9.03 -2.47
C LYS A 430 14.98 8.49 -3.15
N GLY A 431 15.12 7.63 -4.16
CA GLY A 431 13.98 7.08 -4.89
C GLY A 431 13.33 8.04 -5.88
N THR A 432 13.92 9.20 -6.13
CA THR A 432 13.43 10.20 -7.10
C THR A 432 13.99 9.91 -8.49
N ALA A 433 13.43 10.53 -9.53
CA ALA A 433 13.92 10.34 -10.89
C ALA A 433 15.37 10.84 -11.07
N GLU A 434 15.73 11.92 -10.37
CA GLU A 434 17.06 12.53 -10.36
C GLU A 434 18.06 11.78 -9.47
N ASP A 435 17.58 11.13 -8.41
CA ASP A 435 18.38 10.38 -7.44
C ASP A 435 17.72 9.04 -7.07
N PRO A 436 17.73 8.06 -8.01
CA PRO A 436 17.04 6.79 -7.83
C PRO A 436 17.70 5.94 -6.75
N TYR A 437 16.91 5.07 -6.10
CA TYR A 437 17.45 4.07 -5.19
C TYR A 437 18.42 3.13 -5.89
N ILE A 438 19.56 2.87 -5.28
CA ILE A 438 20.59 1.96 -5.78
C ILE A 438 20.40 0.58 -5.18
N LEU A 439 20.27 -0.43 -6.03
CA LEU A 439 20.03 -1.82 -5.65
C LEU A 439 21.25 -2.68 -5.98
N MET A 440 21.80 -3.34 -4.98
CA MET A 440 23.00 -4.19 -5.07
C MET A 440 22.75 -5.62 -4.60
N THR A 441 21.64 -5.88 -3.91
CA THR A 441 21.31 -7.20 -3.37
C THR A 441 19.88 -7.59 -3.72
N LYS A 442 19.60 -8.89 -3.57
CA LYS A 442 18.26 -9.45 -3.72
C LYS A 442 17.25 -8.80 -2.78
N ASP A 443 17.58 -8.63 -1.50
CA ASP A 443 16.67 -8.03 -0.52
C ASP A 443 16.33 -6.58 -0.89
N GLN A 444 17.31 -5.82 -1.41
CA GLN A 444 17.08 -4.47 -1.90
C GLN A 444 16.14 -4.45 -3.12
N LEU A 445 16.29 -5.41 -4.04
CA LEU A 445 15.35 -5.59 -5.15
C LEU A 445 13.96 -5.98 -4.65
N ASP A 446 13.87 -6.86 -3.65
CA ASP A 446 12.60 -7.27 -3.04
C ASP A 446 11.87 -6.08 -2.41
N ASN A 447 12.61 -5.21 -1.71
CA ASN A 447 12.10 -4.03 -1.02
C ASN A 447 11.35 -3.05 -1.94
N MET A 448 11.57 -3.09 -3.26
CA MET A 448 10.83 -2.30 -4.25
C MET A 448 9.30 -2.45 -4.11
N ARG A 449 8.83 -3.60 -3.60
CA ARG A 449 7.40 -3.87 -3.39
C ARG A 449 6.76 -2.94 -2.36
N TYR A 450 7.54 -2.34 -1.47
CA TYR A 450 7.07 -1.39 -0.47
C TYR A 450 7.01 0.05 -0.98
N GLU A 451 7.59 0.38 -2.13
CA GLU A 451 7.54 1.74 -2.69
C GLU A 451 7.39 1.69 -4.23
N ILE A 452 6.25 1.18 -4.68
CA ILE A 452 5.92 0.86 -6.10
C ILE A 452 5.98 2.03 -7.09
N ALA A 453 6.06 3.28 -6.62
CA ALA A 453 6.13 4.48 -7.44
C ALA A 453 7.54 5.11 -7.49
N ALA A 454 8.50 4.61 -6.70
CA ALA A 454 9.86 5.14 -6.66
C ALA A 454 10.69 4.72 -7.89
N HIS A 455 11.83 5.39 -8.07
CA HIS A 455 12.77 5.12 -9.15
C HIS A 455 13.98 4.35 -8.64
N TYR A 456 14.39 3.34 -9.39
CA TYR A 456 15.40 2.37 -9.01
C TYR A 456 16.46 2.21 -10.10
N ARG A 457 17.70 1.95 -9.67
CA ARG A 457 18.82 1.63 -10.55
C ARG A 457 19.68 0.53 -9.94
N LEU A 458 20.08 -0.44 -10.76
CA LEU A 458 21.01 -1.48 -10.30
C LEU A 458 22.44 -0.94 -10.17
N GLY A 459 23.10 -1.30 -9.07
CA GLY A 459 24.51 -1.03 -8.78
C GLY A 459 25.43 -2.24 -8.95
N SER A 460 24.86 -3.44 -9.12
CA SER A 460 25.55 -4.69 -9.42
C SER A 460 24.60 -5.68 -10.07
N ASP A 461 25.14 -6.80 -10.56
CA ASP A 461 24.32 -7.97 -10.89
C ASP A 461 23.66 -8.49 -9.60
N ILE A 462 22.42 -8.96 -9.71
CA ILE A 462 21.62 -9.48 -8.59
C ILE A 462 21.27 -10.94 -8.85
N ASP A 463 21.63 -11.81 -7.91
CA ASP A 463 21.23 -13.21 -7.91
C ASP A 463 19.98 -13.39 -7.02
N LEU A 464 18.95 -14.06 -7.53
CA LEU A 464 17.74 -14.39 -6.76
C LEU A 464 17.81 -15.76 -6.06
N ASP A 465 18.94 -16.46 -6.17
CA ASP A 465 19.26 -17.72 -5.49
C ASP A 465 18.28 -18.86 -5.79
N GLU A 466 17.58 -18.81 -6.92
CA GLU A 466 16.51 -19.76 -7.31
C GLU A 466 15.35 -19.85 -6.29
N GLU A 467 15.19 -18.85 -5.42
CA GLU A 467 14.07 -18.79 -4.49
C GLU A 467 12.78 -18.37 -5.20
N GLU A 468 11.64 -18.84 -4.68
CA GLU A 468 10.33 -18.53 -5.23
C GLU A 468 10.03 -17.02 -5.09
N TRP A 469 9.90 -16.33 -6.22
CA TRP A 469 9.68 -14.90 -6.28
C TRP A 469 8.19 -14.52 -6.30
N GLU A 470 7.82 -13.51 -5.53
CA GLU A 470 6.49 -12.88 -5.59
C GLU A 470 6.51 -11.70 -6.57
N PRO A 471 5.76 -11.76 -7.70
CA PRO A 471 5.71 -10.69 -8.69
C PRO A 471 5.47 -9.31 -8.06
N VAL A 472 6.26 -8.32 -8.50
CA VAL A 472 6.09 -6.94 -8.04
C VAL A 472 4.95 -6.27 -8.79
N GLY A 473 4.05 -5.61 -8.05
CA GLY A 473 2.92 -4.89 -8.60
C GLY A 473 1.72 -5.78 -8.96
N SER A 474 0.52 -5.25 -8.72
CA SER A 474 -0.76 -5.92 -8.98
C SER A 474 -1.72 -5.00 -9.72
N SER A 475 -2.86 -5.52 -10.18
CA SER A 475 -3.87 -4.67 -10.85
C SER A 475 -4.49 -3.60 -9.94
N SER A 476 -4.45 -3.78 -8.62
CA SER A 476 -4.91 -2.77 -7.65
C SER A 476 -3.80 -1.81 -7.20
N MET A 477 -2.54 -2.23 -7.32
CA MET A 477 -1.36 -1.43 -7.01
C MET A 477 -0.23 -1.70 -8.02
N PRO A 478 -0.33 -1.16 -9.24
CA PRO A 478 0.66 -1.39 -10.30
C PRO A 478 2.02 -0.81 -9.95
N PHE A 479 3.10 -1.47 -10.36
CA PHE A 479 4.41 -0.82 -10.38
C PHE A 479 4.39 0.33 -11.39
N SER A 480 4.65 1.55 -10.93
CA SER A 480 4.55 2.78 -11.72
C SER A 480 5.82 3.62 -11.74
N GLY A 481 6.84 3.18 -10.98
CA GLY A 481 8.16 3.76 -10.94
C GLY A 481 9.02 3.49 -12.18
N THR A 482 10.33 3.48 -11.99
CA THR A 482 11.32 3.14 -13.03
C THR A 482 12.31 2.11 -12.51
N LEU A 483 12.75 1.18 -13.36
CA LEU A 483 13.90 0.33 -13.09
C LEU A 483 14.93 0.48 -14.22
N ASP A 484 16.08 1.07 -13.91
CA ASP A 484 17.24 1.10 -14.79
C ASP A 484 18.23 0.00 -14.40
N GLY A 485 18.31 -1.05 -15.21
CA GLY A 485 19.27 -2.13 -15.02
C GLY A 485 20.73 -1.67 -15.14
N ASN A 486 21.00 -0.49 -15.72
CA ASN A 486 22.34 0.09 -15.84
C ASN A 486 23.37 -0.86 -16.49
N GLY A 487 22.91 -1.84 -17.28
CA GLY A 487 23.72 -2.86 -17.93
C GLY A 487 23.96 -4.14 -17.11
N TYR A 488 23.52 -4.18 -15.85
CA TYR A 488 23.60 -5.33 -14.95
C TYR A 488 22.48 -6.35 -15.20
N SER A 489 22.64 -7.54 -14.62
CA SER A 489 21.69 -8.65 -14.73
C SER A 489 20.91 -8.92 -13.44
N ILE A 490 19.73 -9.51 -13.60
CA ILE A 490 19.01 -10.23 -12.54
C ILE A 490 18.98 -11.71 -12.95
N ASN A 491 19.50 -12.58 -12.09
CA ASN A 491 19.75 -13.98 -12.40
C ASN A 491 18.86 -14.89 -11.55
N ASN A 492 18.65 -16.12 -12.05
CA ASN A 492 18.07 -17.23 -11.27
C ASN A 492 16.65 -16.95 -10.75
N LEU A 493 15.83 -16.23 -11.51
CA LEU A 493 14.43 -15.96 -11.17
C LEU A 493 13.58 -17.23 -11.32
N VAL A 494 12.93 -17.65 -10.23
CA VAL A 494 11.99 -18.77 -10.21
C VAL A 494 10.59 -18.30 -9.78
N ILE A 495 9.56 -18.64 -10.55
CA ILE A 495 8.15 -18.42 -10.17
C ILE A 495 7.32 -19.64 -10.57
N THR A 496 6.65 -20.29 -9.61
CA THR A 496 5.86 -21.52 -9.83
C THR A 496 4.40 -21.34 -9.42
N LYS A 497 3.62 -20.63 -10.25
CA LYS A 497 2.22 -20.27 -9.98
C LYS A 497 1.29 -20.63 -11.16
N PRO A 498 1.07 -21.93 -11.46
CA PRO A 498 0.43 -22.38 -12.70
C PRO A 498 -1.02 -21.91 -12.93
N THR A 499 -1.70 -21.42 -11.89
CA THR A 499 -3.09 -20.92 -11.97
C THR A 499 -3.21 -19.42 -11.74
N ALA A 500 -2.14 -18.75 -11.30
CA ALA A 500 -2.16 -17.32 -11.02
C ALA A 500 -1.91 -16.52 -12.31
N ASN A 501 -2.62 -15.41 -12.48
CA ASN A 501 -2.46 -14.56 -13.66
C ASN A 501 -1.49 -13.41 -13.36
N ASN A 502 -0.99 -12.76 -14.43
CA ASN A 502 -0.09 -11.61 -14.37
C ASN A 502 1.23 -11.99 -13.69
N ILE A 503 1.99 -12.86 -14.35
CA ILE A 503 3.22 -13.45 -13.81
C ILE A 503 4.44 -12.98 -14.60
N GLY A 504 5.45 -12.55 -13.86
CA GLY A 504 6.76 -12.09 -14.30
C GLY A 504 7.52 -11.51 -13.11
N LEU A 505 8.76 -11.01 -13.32
CA LEU A 505 9.44 -10.21 -12.28
C LEU A 505 8.50 -9.11 -11.75
N PHE A 506 7.80 -8.45 -12.68
CA PHE A 506 6.65 -7.59 -12.43
C PHE A 506 5.36 -8.28 -12.85
N GLY A 507 4.40 -8.38 -11.93
CA GLY A 507 3.08 -8.92 -12.25
C GLY A 507 2.28 -7.94 -13.10
N TYR A 508 2.17 -6.70 -12.63
CA TYR A 508 1.41 -5.64 -13.29
C TYR A 508 2.15 -4.30 -13.22
N THR A 509 2.33 -3.66 -14.38
CA THR A 509 2.96 -2.33 -14.50
C THR A 509 2.01 -1.31 -15.09
N GLN A 510 2.18 -0.03 -14.73
CA GLN A 510 1.41 1.08 -15.29
C GLN A 510 2.31 2.28 -15.58
N ASN A 511 2.39 2.68 -16.85
CA ASN A 511 3.20 3.83 -17.30
C ASN A 511 4.67 3.77 -16.84
N THR A 512 5.21 2.58 -16.60
CA THR A 512 6.56 2.38 -16.05
C THR A 512 7.63 2.48 -17.13
N VAL A 513 8.87 2.75 -16.74
CA VAL A 513 10.04 2.62 -17.63
C VAL A 513 10.96 1.54 -17.05
N ILE A 514 11.21 0.49 -17.83
CA ILE A 514 12.20 -0.54 -17.49
C ILE A 514 13.24 -0.57 -18.61
N LYS A 515 14.52 -0.38 -18.27
CA LYS A 515 15.56 -0.28 -19.30
C LYS A 515 16.91 -0.86 -18.90
N ASN A 516 17.75 -1.15 -19.90
CA ASN A 516 19.16 -1.53 -19.74
C ASN A 516 19.38 -2.74 -18.81
N LEU A 517 18.53 -3.75 -18.91
CA LEU A 517 18.51 -4.88 -17.98
C LEU A 517 18.78 -6.20 -18.71
N LYS A 518 19.53 -7.10 -18.07
CA LYS A 518 19.64 -8.49 -18.50
C LYS A 518 18.91 -9.40 -17.52
N LEU A 519 18.28 -10.45 -18.02
CA LEU A 519 17.65 -11.50 -17.25
C LEU A 519 18.27 -12.83 -17.67
N GLU A 520 18.87 -13.58 -16.75
CA GLU A 520 19.59 -14.82 -17.04
C GLU A 520 19.06 -15.98 -16.17
N ASN A 521 19.03 -17.20 -16.71
CA ASN A 521 18.57 -18.40 -16.00
C ASN A 521 17.15 -18.28 -15.42
N ILE A 522 16.19 -17.84 -16.24
CA ILE A 522 14.81 -17.54 -15.81
C ILE A 522 13.90 -18.77 -15.98
N HIS A 523 13.22 -19.19 -14.91
CA HIS A 523 12.28 -20.30 -14.92
C HIS A 523 10.91 -19.87 -14.35
N ILE A 524 9.93 -19.65 -15.24
CA ILE A 524 8.61 -19.16 -14.85
C ILE A 524 7.51 -20.11 -15.30
N GLN A 525 6.60 -20.44 -14.40
CA GLN A 525 5.34 -21.12 -14.65
C GLN A 525 4.18 -20.26 -14.13
N GLY A 526 3.30 -19.79 -15.02
CA GLY A 526 2.16 -18.94 -14.70
C GLY A 526 0.84 -19.39 -15.33
N GLY A 527 -0.25 -18.69 -15.00
CA GLY A 527 -1.56 -18.79 -15.62
C GLY A 527 -1.68 -17.96 -16.89
N GLN A 528 -2.60 -16.99 -16.92
CA GLN A 528 -2.75 -16.06 -18.03
C GLN A 528 -1.85 -14.82 -17.83
N HIS A 529 -1.39 -14.22 -18.93
CA HIS A 529 -0.50 -13.05 -18.89
C HIS A 529 0.82 -13.37 -18.19
N THR A 530 1.63 -14.22 -18.84
CA THR A 530 2.90 -14.70 -18.29
C THR A 530 4.05 -14.25 -19.19
N GLY A 531 5.07 -13.61 -18.61
CA GLY A 531 6.34 -13.36 -19.28
C GLY A 531 7.49 -13.16 -18.29
N SER A 532 8.73 -13.21 -18.76
CA SER A 532 9.91 -13.14 -17.87
C SER A 532 9.98 -11.83 -17.10
N LEU A 533 9.75 -10.71 -17.80
CA LEU A 533 9.83 -9.39 -17.19
C LEU A 533 8.47 -8.92 -16.67
N ILE A 534 7.44 -8.95 -17.51
CA ILE A 534 6.12 -8.38 -17.19
C ILE A 534 5.00 -9.36 -17.53
N GLY A 535 4.14 -9.65 -16.56
CA GLY A 535 2.88 -10.34 -16.83
C GLY A 535 1.92 -9.48 -17.66
N TYR A 536 1.52 -8.33 -17.10
CA TYR A 536 0.64 -7.35 -17.74
C TYR A 536 1.24 -5.94 -17.74
N MET A 537 1.44 -5.37 -18.93
CA MET A 537 1.95 -4.02 -19.13
C MET A 537 0.82 -3.06 -19.54
N ASN A 538 0.55 -2.04 -18.72
CA ASN A 538 -0.44 -1.00 -19.01
C ASN A 538 0.24 0.34 -19.32
N GLY A 539 0.64 0.53 -20.57
CA GLY A 539 1.47 1.67 -20.97
C GLY A 539 2.91 1.56 -20.49
N GLY A 540 3.74 2.57 -20.80
CA GLY A 540 5.15 2.61 -20.39
C GLY A 540 6.14 2.20 -21.48
N THR A 541 7.41 2.04 -21.12
CA THR A 541 8.49 1.70 -22.07
C THR A 541 9.35 0.57 -21.52
N VAL A 542 9.60 -0.43 -22.36
CA VAL A 542 10.65 -1.45 -22.14
C VAL A 542 11.71 -1.25 -23.21
N GLU A 543 12.92 -0.90 -22.78
CA GLU A 543 14.01 -0.51 -23.67
C GLU A 543 15.31 -1.24 -23.33
N ASN A 544 15.98 -1.84 -24.32
CA ASN A 544 17.29 -2.46 -24.08
C ASN A 544 17.26 -3.54 -22.98
N VAL A 545 16.21 -4.37 -22.96
CA VAL A 545 16.06 -5.50 -22.03
C VAL A 545 16.29 -6.82 -22.75
N ARG A 546 17.14 -7.69 -22.21
CA ARG A 546 17.47 -8.99 -22.79
C ARG A 546 17.20 -10.12 -21.81
N VAL A 547 16.51 -11.16 -22.28
CA VAL A 547 16.36 -12.43 -21.56
C VAL A 547 17.23 -13.47 -22.25
N GLU A 548 18.28 -13.93 -21.59
CA GLU A 548 19.29 -14.82 -22.17
C GLU A 548 19.06 -16.27 -21.73
N GLU A 549 19.59 -17.22 -22.52
CA GLU A 549 19.58 -18.64 -22.17
C GLU A 549 20.59 -18.96 -21.04
N PRO A 550 20.36 -20.03 -20.24
CA PRO A 550 19.21 -20.92 -20.27
C PRO A 550 17.96 -20.29 -19.65
N GLY A 551 16.79 -20.88 -19.91
CA GLY A 551 15.55 -20.48 -19.25
C GLY A 551 14.32 -20.92 -20.01
N GLN A 552 13.16 -20.78 -19.36
CA GLN A 552 11.86 -21.15 -19.92
C GLN A 552 10.73 -20.35 -19.28
N VAL A 553 9.75 -19.96 -20.10
CA VAL A 553 8.43 -19.48 -19.64
C VAL A 553 7.35 -20.47 -20.04
N THR A 554 6.57 -20.94 -19.07
CA THR A 554 5.39 -21.76 -19.29
C THR A 554 4.13 -21.02 -18.82
N GLY A 555 3.08 -21.01 -19.63
CA GLY A 555 1.80 -20.40 -19.25
C GLY A 555 0.56 -21.02 -19.88
N THR A 556 -0.60 -20.41 -19.63
CA THR A 556 -1.88 -20.86 -20.22
C THR A 556 -2.35 -19.97 -21.36
N SER A 557 -2.30 -18.65 -21.29
CA SER A 557 -2.73 -17.78 -22.40
C SER A 557 -2.08 -16.40 -22.30
N ASN A 558 -1.81 -15.76 -23.43
CA ASN A 558 -1.02 -14.52 -23.51
C ASN A 558 0.34 -14.73 -22.84
N VAL A 559 1.13 -15.63 -23.44
CA VAL A 559 2.45 -16.02 -22.92
C VAL A 559 3.51 -15.45 -23.85
N GLY A 560 4.43 -14.66 -23.31
CA GLY A 560 5.55 -14.09 -24.04
C GLY A 560 6.87 -14.38 -23.34
N GLY A 561 7.97 -14.53 -24.08
CA GLY A 561 9.28 -14.67 -23.44
C GLY A 561 9.65 -13.46 -22.58
N LEU A 562 9.20 -12.25 -22.96
CA LEU A 562 9.45 -11.00 -22.22
C LEU A 562 8.18 -10.49 -21.52
N ILE A 563 7.07 -10.38 -22.29
CA ILE A 563 5.82 -9.79 -21.81
C ILE A 563 4.63 -10.69 -22.16
N GLY A 564 3.78 -11.01 -21.19
CA GLY A 564 2.54 -11.75 -21.44
C GLY A 564 1.53 -10.95 -22.25
N TYR A 565 1.11 -9.79 -21.71
CA TYR A 565 0.15 -8.89 -22.34
C TYR A 565 0.61 -7.43 -22.30
N ALA A 566 0.71 -6.80 -23.47
CA ALA A 566 1.05 -5.39 -23.62
C ALA A 566 -0.16 -4.58 -24.10
N ASN A 567 -0.73 -3.77 -23.20
CA ASN A 567 -1.87 -2.90 -23.46
C ASN A 567 -1.45 -1.58 -24.10
N ILE A 568 -2.42 -0.86 -24.66
CA ILE A 568 -2.23 0.43 -25.35
C ILE A 568 -1.40 1.44 -24.55
N GLY A 569 -0.69 2.32 -25.27
CA GLY A 569 0.15 3.37 -24.68
C GLY A 569 1.57 2.91 -24.30
N GLY A 570 1.94 1.67 -24.65
CA GLY A 570 3.28 1.12 -24.41
C GLY A 570 4.21 1.18 -25.63
N LEU A 571 5.50 0.98 -25.37
CA LEU A 571 6.57 0.80 -26.35
C LEU A 571 7.51 -0.32 -25.89
N VAL A 572 7.84 -1.23 -26.79
CA VAL A 572 8.97 -2.17 -26.62
C VAL A 572 10.01 -1.86 -27.70
N THR A 573 11.24 -1.61 -27.29
CA THR A 573 12.33 -1.29 -28.22
C THR A 573 13.66 -1.89 -27.79
N ASN A 574 14.53 -2.23 -28.75
CA ASN A 574 15.88 -2.74 -28.49
C ASN A 574 15.93 -3.96 -27.55
N SER A 575 14.87 -4.79 -27.52
CA SER A 575 14.70 -5.82 -26.50
C SER A 575 14.63 -7.23 -27.11
N SER A 576 15.02 -8.24 -26.34
CA SER A 576 15.11 -9.60 -26.86
C SER A 576 14.87 -10.73 -25.87
N THR A 577 14.55 -11.91 -26.40
CA THR A 577 14.40 -13.16 -25.65
C THR A 577 15.07 -14.34 -26.36
N GLY A 578 15.91 -15.07 -25.63
CA GLY A 578 16.54 -16.31 -26.09
C GLY A 578 15.86 -17.59 -25.61
N ILE A 579 15.03 -17.51 -24.58
CA ILE A 579 14.51 -18.67 -23.85
C ILE A 579 13.29 -19.35 -24.51
N GLU A 580 13.02 -20.60 -24.11
CA GLU A 580 11.87 -21.36 -24.60
C GLU A 580 10.55 -20.81 -24.04
N VAL A 581 9.51 -20.75 -24.87
CA VAL A 581 8.15 -20.33 -24.49
C VAL A 581 7.14 -21.44 -24.77
N ASN A 582 6.47 -21.91 -23.71
CA ASN A 582 5.51 -23.00 -23.77
C ASN A 582 4.13 -22.55 -23.27
N ALA A 583 3.06 -22.87 -24.01
CA ALA A 583 1.71 -22.63 -23.51
C ALA A 583 0.65 -23.68 -23.90
N THR A 584 -0.37 -23.78 -23.06
CA THR A 584 -1.52 -24.68 -23.29
C THR A 584 -2.73 -23.99 -23.92
N GLY A 585 -2.72 -22.68 -24.04
CA GLY A 585 -3.81 -21.87 -24.59
C GLY A 585 -3.31 -20.76 -25.50
N ASN A 586 -4.11 -19.70 -25.66
CA ASN A 586 -4.03 -18.84 -26.85
C ASN A 586 -3.02 -17.71 -26.72
N SER A 587 -2.54 -17.22 -27.88
CA SER A 587 -1.66 -16.05 -28.00
C SER A 587 -0.31 -16.27 -27.34
N VAL A 588 0.58 -16.92 -28.08
CA VAL A 588 1.94 -17.23 -27.62
C VAL A 588 2.94 -16.58 -28.56
N GLY A 589 3.83 -15.77 -28.00
CA GLY A 589 4.89 -15.10 -28.75
C GLY A 589 6.26 -15.39 -28.14
N GLY A 590 7.30 -15.53 -28.95
CA GLY A 590 8.66 -15.63 -28.42
C GLY A 590 9.07 -14.39 -27.61
N LEU A 591 8.58 -13.19 -27.98
CA LEU A 591 8.79 -11.95 -27.23
C LEU A 591 7.54 -11.52 -26.44
N ILE A 592 6.40 -11.39 -27.13
CA ILE A 592 5.14 -10.87 -26.55
C ILE A 592 3.96 -11.78 -26.89
N GLY A 593 3.21 -12.24 -25.89
CA GLY A 593 2.02 -13.06 -26.11
C GLY A 593 0.91 -12.30 -26.86
N TYR A 594 0.43 -11.21 -26.26
CA TYR A 594 -0.60 -10.33 -26.83
C TYR A 594 -0.13 -8.88 -26.85
N SER A 595 -0.16 -8.22 -28.00
CA SER A 595 0.33 -6.85 -28.18
C SER A 595 -0.72 -5.90 -28.74
N ARG A 596 -0.81 -4.72 -28.14
CA ARG A 596 -1.55 -3.52 -28.61
C ARG A 596 -0.64 -2.31 -28.70
N ILE A 597 0.65 -2.54 -28.88
CA ILE A 597 1.71 -1.52 -28.75
C ILE A 597 2.62 -1.50 -29.97
N THR A 598 3.47 -0.48 -30.03
CA THR A 598 4.59 -0.42 -30.98
C THR A 598 5.73 -1.30 -30.49
N VAL A 599 6.29 -2.11 -31.39
CA VAL A 599 7.46 -2.99 -31.13
C VAL A 599 8.51 -2.70 -32.19
N THR A 600 9.70 -2.30 -31.76
CA THR A 600 10.78 -1.87 -32.67
C THR A 600 12.11 -2.48 -32.31
N GLN A 601 12.98 -2.75 -33.29
CA GLN A 601 14.37 -3.12 -33.03
C GLN A 601 14.51 -4.27 -32.02
N SER A 602 13.61 -5.25 -32.07
CA SER A 602 13.48 -6.30 -31.06
C SER A 602 13.46 -7.69 -31.71
N TYR A 603 13.85 -8.70 -30.95
CA TYR A 603 13.97 -10.05 -31.51
C TYR A 603 13.74 -11.19 -30.53
N ALA A 604 13.40 -12.37 -31.06
CA ALA A 604 13.25 -13.60 -30.28
C ALA A 604 13.93 -14.78 -30.98
N THR A 605 14.72 -15.56 -30.24
CA THR A 605 15.48 -16.70 -30.79
C THR A 605 15.10 -18.05 -30.18
N GLY A 606 14.42 -18.06 -29.03
CA GLY A 606 13.99 -19.29 -28.37
C GLY A 606 12.81 -19.98 -29.04
N LYS A 607 12.73 -21.32 -28.89
CA LYS A 607 11.64 -22.13 -29.41
C LYS A 607 10.30 -21.72 -28.77
N THR A 608 9.25 -21.64 -29.58
CA THR A 608 7.89 -21.33 -29.11
C THR A 608 6.93 -22.49 -29.40
N THR A 609 6.32 -23.07 -28.37
CA THR A 609 5.36 -24.18 -28.50
C THR A 609 4.01 -23.80 -27.88
N ALA A 610 2.92 -23.99 -28.62
CA ALA A 610 1.57 -23.82 -28.09
C ALA A 610 0.60 -24.93 -28.55
N GLN A 611 -0.31 -25.32 -27.65
CA GLN A 611 -1.32 -26.35 -27.93
C GLN A 611 -2.57 -25.81 -28.65
N THR A 612 -2.74 -24.48 -28.76
CA THR A 612 -3.95 -23.87 -29.34
C THR A 612 -3.65 -22.74 -30.35
N TYR A 613 -4.41 -21.64 -30.30
CA TYR A 613 -4.54 -20.62 -31.34
C TYR A 613 -3.52 -19.47 -31.17
N TYR A 614 -3.07 -18.91 -32.30
CA TYR A 614 -2.19 -17.72 -32.40
C TYR A 614 -0.80 -17.92 -31.80
N VAL A 615 0.13 -18.40 -32.62
CA VAL A 615 1.53 -18.64 -32.24
C VAL A 615 2.42 -17.87 -33.20
N GLY A 616 3.25 -16.98 -32.65
CA GLY A 616 4.20 -16.17 -33.40
C GLY A 616 5.61 -16.28 -32.84
N GLY A 617 6.63 -16.24 -33.70
CA GLY A 617 8.01 -16.25 -33.21
C GLY A 617 8.36 -14.99 -32.42
N LEU A 618 7.74 -13.84 -32.75
CA LEU A 618 7.88 -12.58 -31.99
C LEU A 618 6.61 -12.25 -31.21
N ILE A 619 5.46 -12.18 -31.90
CA ILE A 619 4.18 -11.76 -31.32
C ILE A 619 3.09 -12.81 -31.59
N GLY A 620 2.43 -13.31 -30.55
CA GLY A 620 1.32 -14.25 -30.73
C GLY A 620 0.10 -13.61 -31.42
N TYR A 621 -0.45 -12.57 -30.77
CA TYR A 621 -1.60 -11.82 -31.26
C TYR A 621 -1.33 -10.31 -31.27
N LEU A 622 -1.42 -9.69 -32.45
CA LEU A 622 -1.32 -8.25 -32.63
C LEU A 622 -2.72 -7.66 -32.85
N SER A 623 -3.20 -6.87 -31.89
CA SER A 623 -4.55 -6.31 -31.88
C SER A 623 -4.53 -4.80 -31.97
N SER A 624 -5.25 -4.25 -32.95
CA SER A 624 -5.54 -2.81 -33.03
C SER A 624 -7.03 -2.55 -33.04
N SER A 625 -7.47 -1.62 -32.20
CA SER A 625 -8.85 -1.10 -32.21
C SER A 625 -8.96 0.31 -32.79
N ASP A 626 -8.00 1.20 -32.49
CA ASP A 626 -8.14 2.64 -32.79
C ASP A 626 -6.86 3.36 -33.25
N VAL A 627 -5.68 2.74 -33.09
CA VAL A 627 -4.37 3.32 -33.45
C VAL A 627 -3.62 2.34 -34.35
N SER A 628 -2.85 2.84 -35.32
CA SER A 628 -1.92 1.97 -36.06
C SER A 628 -0.80 1.51 -35.15
N HIS A 629 -0.69 0.19 -34.96
CA HIS A 629 0.49 -0.39 -34.32
C HIS A 629 1.60 -0.56 -35.36
N ILE A 630 2.82 -0.28 -34.92
CA ILE A 630 4.02 -0.37 -35.74
C ILE A 630 4.85 -1.53 -35.20
N VAL A 631 5.09 -2.53 -36.06
CA VAL A 631 6.07 -3.59 -35.82
C VAL A 631 7.18 -3.37 -36.82
N LYS A 632 8.28 -2.76 -36.40
CA LYS A 632 9.32 -2.28 -37.31
C LYS A 632 10.72 -2.73 -36.92
N GLU A 633 11.52 -3.19 -37.88
CA GLU A 633 12.92 -3.58 -37.64
C GLU A 633 13.02 -4.70 -36.59
N ASN A 634 12.24 -5.78 -36.72
CA ASN A 634 12.24 -6.89 -35.77
C ASN A 634 12.53 -8.23 -36.46
N TYR A 635 13.00 -9.22 -35.70
CA TYR A 635 13.14 -10.58 -36.24
C TYR A 635 12.82 -11.70 -35.25
N ALA A 636 12.53 -12.88 -35.79
CA ALA A 636 12.41 -14.11 -35.02
C ALA A 636 13.19 -15.26 -35.67
N THR A 637 13.91 -16.05 -34.89
CA THR A 637 14.67 -17.21 -35.40
C THR A 637 14.36 -18.53 -34.72
N GLY A 638 13.61 -18.51 -33.62
CA GLY A 638 13.21 -19.73 -32.91
C GLY A 638 12.20 -20.54 -33.71
N ASP A 639 12.32 -21.87 -33.63
CA ASP A 639 11.34 -22.79 -34.20
C ASP A 639 9.98 -22.62 -33.51
N ILE A 640 8.91 -22.80 -34.28
CA ILE A 640 7.54 -22.60 -33.83
C ILE A 640 6.75 -23.89 -34.02
N GLU A 641 6.05 -24.31 -32.97
CA GLU A 641 5.08 -25.40 -33.02
C GLU A 641 3.73 -24.92 -32.48
N GLY A 642 2.72 -24.85 -33.33
CA GLY A 642 1.38 -24.36 -32.99
C GLY A 642 0.26 -25.21 -33.57
N SER A 643 -1.01 -24.84 -33.30
CA SER A 643 -2.16 -25.61 -33.79
C SER A 643 -2.77 -25.03 -35.07
N SER A 644 -3.29 -23.79 -35.04
CA SER A 644 -4.18 -23.27 -36.10
C SER A 644 -3.81 -21.92 -36.72
N TYR A 645 -3.20 -20.97 -36.00
CA TYR A 645 -2.74 -19.70 -36.60
C TYR A 645 -1.28 -19.52 -36.24
N VAL A 646 -0.39 -19.94 -37.13
CA VAL A 646 1.04 -20.07 -36.82
C VAL A 646 1.84 -19.24 -37.82
N GLY A 647 2.62 -18.29 -37.32
CA GLY A 647 3.42 -17.38 -38.14
C GLY A 647 4.86 -17.28 -37.64
N GLY A 648 5.85 -17.31 -38.52
CA GLY A 648 7.26 -17.16 -38.14
C GLY A 648 7.57 -15.91 -37.32
N LEU A 649 6.87 -14.79 -37.57
CA LEU A 649 6.99 -13.55 -36.82
C LEU A 649 5.73 -13.26 -35.98
N VAL A 650 4.56 -13.27 -36.62
CA VAL A 650 3.28 -12.92 -35.97
C VAL A 650 2.23 -14.00 -36.21
N GLY A 651 1.60 -14.52 -35.15
CA GLY A 651 0.55 -15.54 -35.30
C GLY A 651 -0.72 -14.97 -35.96
N TYR A 652 -1.25 -13.88 -35.41
CA TYR A 652 -2.47 -13.24 -35.90
C TYR A 652 -2.42 -11.72 -35.80
N VAL A 653 -2.84 -11.05 -36.87
CA VAL A 653 -2.95 -9.59 -36.96
C VAL A 653 -4.42 -9.19 -37.11
N SER A 654 -4.91 -8.38 -36.17
CA SER A 654 -6.28 -7.85 -36.15
C SER A 654 -6.30 -6.33 -36.23
N GLY A 655 -7.03 -5.79 -37.22
CA GLY A 655 -7.26 -4.36 -37.41
C GLY A 655 -6.26 -3.68 -38.37
N ARG A 656 -5.71 -2.52 -37.97
CA ARG A 656 -4.69 -1.73 -38.66
C ARG A 656 -3.29 -1.93 -38.05
N ALA A 657 -2.44 -2.67 -38.74
CA ALA A 657 -1.02 -2.84 -38.41
C ALA A 657 -0.09 -2.43 -39.57
N ASN A 658 1.05 -1.84 -39.23
CA ASN A 658 2.17 -1.59 -40.13
C ASN A 658 3.34 -2.47 -39.71
N ILE A 659 3.63 -3.50 -40.50
CA ILE A 659 4.75 -4.42 -40.28
C ILE A 659 5.83 -4.10 -41.32
N GLU A 660 6.97 -3.60 -40.87
CA GLU A 660 7.99 -2.99 -41.72
C GLU A 660 9.37 -3.55 -41.39
N ASN A 661 10.16 -3.86 -42.40
CA ASN A 661 11.56 -4.26 -42.24
C ASN A 661 11.74 -5.42 -41.23
N CYS A 662 10.96 -6.49 -41.35
CA CYS A 662 10.96 -7.60 -40.38
C CYS A 662 11.20 -8.95 -41.03
N TYR A 663 11.75 -9.92 -40.28
CA TYR A 663 11.99 -11.24 -40.85
C TYR A 663 11.87 -12.42 -39.88
N ALA A 664 11.62 -13.60 -40.43
CA ALA A 664 11.52 -14.86 -39.68
C ALA A 664 12.36 -15.97 -40.32
N LEU A 665 13.18 -16.65 -39.51
CA LEU A 665 14.09 -17.71 -39.97
C LEU A 665 13.74 -19.10 -39.42
N GLY A 666 13.05 -19.18 -38.28
CA GLY A 666 12.73 -20.44 -37.63
C GLY A 666 11.70 -21.26 -38.42
N ASN A 667 11.75 -22.58 -38.24
CA ASN A 667 10.79 -23.49 -38.88
C ASN A 667 9.40 -23.31 -38.26
N VAL A 668 8.36 -23.44 -39.07
CA VAL A 668 6.97 -23.26 -38.65
C VAL A 668 6.22 -24.57 -38.80
N LYS A 669 5.85 -25.17 -37.67
CA LYS A 669 5.07 -26.41 -37.60
C LYS A 669 3.65 -26.14 -37.12
N ALA A 670 2.66 -26.67 -37.83
CA ALA A 670 1.26 -26.63 -37.43
C ALA A 670 0.64 -28.02 -37.36
N THR A 671 -0.01 -28.31 -36.22
CA THR A 671 -0.49 -29.67 -35.90
C THR A 671 -1.95 -29.93 -36.28
N MET A 672 -2.77 -28.90 -36.55
CA MET A 672 -4.17 -29.09 -36.96
C MET A 672 -4.38 -29.07 -38.47
N THR A 673 -5.33 -29.87 -38.93
CA THR A 673 -5.73 -30.03 -40.35
C THR A 673 -6.45 -28.82 -40.95
N HIS A 674 -6.90 -27.88 -40.12
CA HIS A 674 -7.53 -26.62 -40.53
C HIS A 674 -6.73 -25.42 -40.01
N SER A 675 -5.43 -25.45 -40.23
CA SER A 675 -4.50 -24.39 -39.84
C SER A 675 -4.25 -23.38 -40.98
N ASN A 676 -3.94 -22.16 -40.56
CA ASN A 676 -3.50 -21.03 -41.34
C ASN A 676 -2.04 -20.78 -40.96
N VAL A 677 -1.14 -21.14 -41.86
CA VAL A 677 0.29 -21.18 -41.57
C VAL A 677 1.02 -20.28 -42.54
N GLY A 678 1.78 -19.33 -41.99
CA GLY A 678 2.62 -18.43 -42.78
C GLY A 678 4.05 -18.48 -42.32
N GLY A 679 5.01 -18.44 -43.24
CA GLY A 679 6.43 -18.30 -42.86
C GLY A 679 6.70 -16.98 -42.13
N LEU A 680 5.91 -15.93 -42.34
CA LEU A 680 5.97 -14.67 -41.59
C LEU A 680 4.73 -14.46 -40.70
N ILE A 681 3.52 -14.55 -41.27
CA ILE A 681 2.26 -14.24 -40.58
C ILE A 681 1.24 -15.36 -40.77
N GLY A 682 0.67 -15.89 -39.70
CA GLY A 682 -0.37 -16.92 -39.81
C GLY A 682 -1.65 -16.41 -40.49
N GLN A 683 -2.22 -15.31 -39.97
CA GLN A 683 -3.35 -14.63 -40.59
C GLN A 683 -3.35 -13.11 -40.38
N THR A 684 -3.83 -12.38 -41.39
CA THR A 684 -4.25 -10.99 -41.25
C THR A 684 -5.77 -10.86 -41.35
N TYR A 685 -6.35 -10.00 -40.51
CA TYR A 685 -7.77 -9.69 -40.49
C TYR A 685 -7.98 -8.17 -40.39
N CYS A 686 -8.64 -7.61 -41.40
CA CYS A 686 -9.06 -6.20 -41.41
C CYS A 686 -10.59 -6.11 -41.31
N THR A 687 -11.07 -5.11 -40.59
CA THR A 687 -12.46 -4.64 -40.69
C THR A 687 -12.65 -3.75 -41.92
N THR A 688 -13.88 -3.34 -42.21
CA THR A 688 -14.20 -2.42 -43.32
C THR A 688 -13.61 -1.01 -43.16
N SER A 689 -13.05 -0.68 -42.00
CA SER A 689 -12.42 0.62 -41.68
C SER A 689 -10.91 0.54 -41.46
N SER A 690 -10.29 -0.65 -41.53
CA SER A 690 -8.84 -0.85 -41.33
C SER A 690 -8.17 -1.45 -42.56
N SER A 691 -6.85 -1.30 -42.62
CA SER A 691 -5.97 -1.91 -43.62
C SER A 691 -4.64 -2.25 -42.96
N ASN A 692 -4.05 -3.38 -43.33
CA ASN A 692 -2.71 -3.77 -42.90
C ASN A 692 -1.70 -3.41 -44.00
N SER A 693 -0.50 -2.98 -43.61
CA SER A 693 0.65 -2.83 -44.51
C SER A 693 1.78 -3.74 -44.05
N ILE A 694 2.28 -4.57 -44.95
CA ILE A 694 3.45 -5.41 -44.75
C ILE A 694 4.47 -5.03 -45.83
N THR A 695 5.59 -4.47 -45.41
CA THR A 695 6.58 -3.86 -46.30
C THR A 695 7.99 -4.28 -45.95
N ASN A 696 8.78 -4.67 -46.95
CA ASN A 696 10.18 -5.06 -46.78
C ASN A 696 10.37 -6.19 -45.75
N CYS A 697 9.55 -7.24 -45.84
CA CYS A 697 9.61 -8.36 -44.90
C CYS A 697 9.96 -9.68 -45.59
N TYR A 698 10.57 -10.62 -44.86
CA TYR A 698 10.83 -11.94 -45.44
C TYR A 698 10.77 -13.13 -44.48
N ALA A 699 10.57 -14.32 -45.04
CA ALA A 699 10.58 -15.58 -44.31
C ALA A 699 11.44 -16.64 -44.99
N VAL A 700 12.08 -17.52 -44.21
CA VAL A 700 12.97 -18.57 -44.72
C VAL A 700 12.58 -19.97 -44.25
N GLY A 701 12.26 -20.13 -42.96
CA GLY A 701 12.14 -21.45 -42.33
C GLY A 701 11.14 -22.40 -42.98
N LYS A 702 11.40 -23.70 -42.82
CA LYS A 702 10.55 -24.77 -43.36
C LYS A 702 9.14 -24.67 -42.80
N ILE A 703 8.13 -24.91 -43.64
CA ILE A 703 6.74 -24.96 -43.22
C ILE A 703 6.26 -26.41 -43.20
N ASP A 704 6.09 -26.97 -42.00
CA ASP A 704 5.57 -28.32 -41.76
C ASP A 704 4.10 -28.23 -41.30
N SER A 705 3.18 -28.38 -42.24
CA SER A 705 1.75 -28.19 -41.99
C SER A 705 0.90 -29.24 -42.70
N VAL A 706 -0.05 -29.80 -41.96
CA VAL A 706 -1.13 -30.65 -42.49
C VAL A 706 -2.38 -29.84 -42.92
N GLY A 707 -2.32 -28.52 -42.80
CA GLY A 707 -3.40 -27.59 -43.11
C GLY A 707 -3.55 -27.27 -44.60
N ILE A 708 -4.74 -26.78 -44.97
CA ILE A 708 -5.09 -26.42 -46.36
C ILE A 708 -4.81 -24.95 -46.71
N ARG A 709 -4.35 -24.12 -45.76
CA ARG A 709 -4.10 -22.67 -45.94
C ARG A 709 -2.67 -22.30 -45.54
N ASN A 710 -1.72 -22.88 -46.27
CA ASN A 710 -0.30 -22.60 -46.10
C ASN A 710 0.13 -21.51 -47.11
N GLY A 711 0.86 -20.52 -46.64
CA GLY A 711 1.50 -19.51 -47.47
C GLY A 711 2.95 -19.34 -47.05
N GLY A 712 3.84 -19.12 -48.00
CA GLY A 712 5.25 -18.88 -47.71
C GLY A 712 5.48 -17.63 -46.86
N LEU A 713 4.72 -16.56 -47.12
CA LEU A 713 4.69 -15.36 -46.27
C LEU A 713 3.50 -15.35 -45.32
N ILE A 714 2.29 -15.38 -45.88
CA ILE A 714 1.04 -15.19 -45.13
C ILE A 714 0.09 -16.35 -45.40
N GLY A 715 -0.29 -17.09 -44.36
CA GLY A 715 -1.22 -18.22 -44.49
C GLY A 715 -2.58 -17.80 -45.02
N THR A 716 -3.23 -16.84 -44.34
CA THR A 716 -4.48 -16.20 -44.82
C THR A 716 -4.38 -14.69 -44.81
N ILE A 717 -4.64 -14.08 -45.97
CA ILE A 717 -4.56 -12.64 -46.19
C ILE A 717 -5.96 -12.02 -46.29
N SER A 718 -6.20 -10.93 -45.56
CA SER A 718 -7.40 -10.11 -45.72
C SER A 718 -7.33 -9.29 -47.01
N SER A 719 -8.46 -9.03 -47.66
CA SER A 719 -8.53 -8.27 -48.92
C SER A 719 -8.03 -6.82 -48.84
N ARG A 720 -7.85 -6.29 -47.63
CA ARG A 720 -7.34 -4.94 -47.35
C ARG A 720 -5.91 -4.93 -46.79
N THR A 721 -5.23 -6.06 -46.87
CA THR A 721 -3.81 -6.17 -46.56
C THR A 721 -2.99 -5.83 -47.81
N ILE A 722 -2.12 -4.84 -47.68
CA ILE A 722 -1.19 -4.40 -48.74
C ILE A 722 0.16 -5.04 -48.43
N LEU A 723 0.68 -5.82 -49.38
CA LEU A 723 1.99 -6.44 -49.31
C LEU A 723 2.91 -5.78 -50.34
N THR A 724 4.06 -5.27 -49.89
CA THR A 724 5.04 -4.57 -50.73
C THR A 724 6.44 -5.11 -50.45
N ASN A 725 7.22 -5.38 -51.50
CA ASN A 725 8.62 -5.83 -51.43
C ASN A 725 8.91 -6.89 -50.36
N SER A 726 8.03 -7.88 -50.24
CA SER A 726 8.13 -8.91 -49.22
C SER A 726 8.16 -10.28 -49.89
N TYR A 727 9.04 -11.16 -49.39
CA TYR A 727 9.42 -12.38 -50.09
C TYR A 727 9.58 -13.56 -49.14
N TYR A 728 9.41 -14.79 -49.62
CA TYR A 728 9.85 -15.96 -48.88
C TYR A 728 10.76 -16.84 -49.73
N ASP A 729 11.62 -17.60 -49.06
CA ASP A 729 12.44 -18.62 -49.69
C ASP A 729 11.59 -19.85 -50.04
N GLY A 730 11.34 -20.08 -51.34
CA GLY A 730 10.51 -21.19 -51.80
C GLY A 730 11.12 -22.57 -51.59
N ILE A 731 12.44 -22.65 -51.64
CA ILE A 731 13.18 -23.90 -51.53
C ILE A 731 13.21 -24.35 -50.08
N LYS A 732 13.58 -23.42 -49.17
CA LYS A 732 13.63 -23.69 -47.73
C LYS A 732 12.25 -23.88 -47.12
N ALA A 733 11.26 -23.10 -47.53
CA ALA A 733 9.90 -23.24 -47.04
C ALA A 733 9.23 -24.57 -47.48
N GLU A 734 9.72 -25.19 -48.57
CA GLU A 734 9.11 -26.35 -49.23
C GLU A 734 7.65 -26.10 -49.68
N ILE A 735 7.31 -24.86 -50.05
CA ILE A 735 5.96 -24.45 -50.47
C ILE A 735 5.98 -23.75 -51.83
N VAL A 736 5.12 -24.24 -52.74
CA VAL A 736 4.82 -23.60 -54.02
C VAL A 736 3.79 -22.48 -53.82
N PRO A 737 4.00 -21.27 -54.39
CA PRO A 737 3.02 -20.19 -54.35
C PRO A 737 1.65 -20.63 -54.83
N SER A 738 0.62 -20.41 -54.00
CA SER A 738 -0.78 -20.70 -54.37
C SER A 738 -1.64 -19.45 -54.56
N LYS A 739 -1.08 -18.25 -54.28
CA LYS A 739 -1.77 -16.96 -54.32
C LYS A 739 -0.83 -15.88 -54.86
N VAL A 740 -1.39 -14.86 -55.53
CA VAL A 740 -0.63 -13.74 -56.10
C VAL A 740 0.14 -12.94 -55.04
N ALA A 741 -0.37 -12.89 -53.80
CA ALA A 741 0.28 -12.22 -52.68
C ALA A 741 1.40 -13.05 -52.02
N ASP A 742 1.68 -14.26 -52.49
CA ASP A 742 2.69 -15.15 -51.91
C ASP A 742 3.91 -15.19 -52.83
N VAL A 743 4.81 -14.21 -52.69
CA VAL A 743 5.93 -14.00 -53.62
C VAL A 743 7.14 -14.82 -53.18
N SER A 744 7.34 -15.96 -53.84
CA SER A 744 8.53 -16.81 -53.62
C SER A 744 9.75 -16.31 -54.39
N ARG A 745 10.93 -16.58 -53.83
CA ARG A 745 12.24 -16.47 -54.47
C ARG A 745 13.09 -17.70 -54.16
N LEU A 746 14.08 -17.96 -55.02
CA LEU A 746 15.14 -18.94 -54.79
C LEU A 746 16.06 -18.48 -53.64
N THR A 747 16.71 -19.40 -52.92
CA THR A 747 17.69 -19.07 -51.86
C THR A 747 18.79 -18.16 -52.39
N SER A 748 19.37 -18.50 -53.54
CA SER A 748 20.38 -17.73 -54.25
C SER A 748 19.92 -16.29 -54.54
N ALA A 749 18.67 -16.12 -54.95
CA ALA A 749 18.06 -14.83 -55.20
C ALA A 749 17.88 -14.00 -53.94
N MET A 750 17.48 -14.64 -52.84
CA MET A 750 17.32 -14.04 -51.53
C MET A 750 18.66 -13.61 -50.90
N LYS A 751 19.79 -14.11 -51.42
CA LYS A 751 21.15 -13.73 -50.98
C LYS A 751 21.85 -12.73 -51.92
N THR A 752 21.12 -12.19 -52.90
CA THR A 752 21.66 -11.26 -53.91
C THR A 752 21.13 -9.85 -53.65
N LEU A 753 22.02 -8.89 -53.37
CA LEU A 753 21.68 -7.51 -53.00
C LEU A 753 20.79 -6.81 -54.03
N ASN A 754 21.10 -6.97 -55.33
CA ASN A 754 20.35 -6.30 -56.41
C ASN A 754 18.87 -6.68 -56.48
N ASN A 755 18.45 -7.76 -55.81
CA ASN A 755 17.05 -8.18 -55.79
C ASN A 755 16.19 -7.38 -54.79
N TYR A 756 16.75 -6.39 -54.10
CA TYR A 756 16.11 -5.61 -53.04
C TYR A 756 16.12 -4.10 -53.34
N GLU A 757 15.77 -3.71 -54.57
CA GLU A 757 15.86 -2.32 -55.07
C GLU A 757 15.19 -1.25 -54.19
N GLU A 758 14.08 -1.59 -53.52
CA GLU A 758 13.34 -0.65 -52.66
C GLU A 758 13.72 -0.73 -51.16
N TRP A 759 14.74 -1.51 -50.80
CA TRP A 759 15.19 -1.66 -49.41
C TRP A 759 16.35 -0.71 -49.10
N ASN A 760 16.35 -0.13 -47.89
CA ASN A 760 17.40 0.77 -47.44
C ASN A 760 18.58 -0.01 -46.82
N PHE A 761 19.61 -0.30 -47.61
CA PHE A 761 20.87 -0.90 -47.13
C PHE A 761 21.88 0.11 -46.58
N GLU A 762 21.60 1.41 -46.67
CA GLU A 762 22.46 2.45 -46.10
C GLU A 762 22.28 2.50 -44.57
N GLU A 763 21.03 2.44 -44.09
CA GLU A 763 20.70 2.66 -42.68
C GLU A 763 20.07 1.46 -41.96
N ILE A 764 19.33 0.61 -42.67
CA ILE A 764 18.46 -0.40 -42.05
C ILE A 764 19.02 -1.80 -42.23
N TRP A 765 19.30 -2.18 -43.47
CA TRP A 765 19.69 -3.53 -43.83
C TRP A 765 21.18 -3.64 -44.13
N THR A 766 21.70 -4.85 -44.01
CA THR A 766 23.02 -5.25 -44.51
C THR A 766 22.90 -6.67 -45.07
N ILE A 767 23.76 -7.05 -46.01
CA ILE A 767 23.80 -8.37 -46.64
C ILE A 767 25.24 -8.72 -47.00
N GLN A 768 25.63 -9.97 -46.81
CA GLN A 768 26.88 -10.51 -47.35
C GLN A 768 26.53 -11.22 -48.66
N GLU A 769 26.90 -10.61 -49.79
CA GLU A 769 26.51 -11.04 -51.13
C GLU A 769 26.82 -12.53 -51.37
N GLY A 770 25.80 -13.32 -51.69
CA GLY A 770 25.90 -14.76 -51.94
C GLY A 770 26.05 -15.63 -50.68
N GLU A 771 26.33 -15.03 -49.52
CA GLU A 771 26.59 -15.74 -48.26
C GLU A 771 25.38 -15.69 -47.33
N SER A 772 24.78 -14.52 -47.13
CA SER A 772 23.71 -14.31 -46.14
C SER A 772 22.40 -13.80 -46.74
N TYR A 773 21.28 -14.06 -46.07
CA TYR A 773 20.06 -13.26 -46.25
C TYR A 773 20.28 -11.81 -45.75
N PRO A 774 19.46 -10.82 -46.15
CA PRO A 774 19.50 -9.48 -45.56
C PRO A 774 19.21 -9.51 -44.06
N TYR A 775 20.01 -8.85 -43.24
CA TYR A 775 19.78 -8.73 -41.80
C TYR A 775 19.86 -7.29 -41.32
N LEU A 776 19.26 -7.01 -40.16
CA LEU A 776 19.13 -5.65 -39.65
C LEU A 776 20.47 -5.15 -39.08
N ARG A 777 20.95 -4.02 -39.59
CA ARG A 777 22.25 -3.41 -39.26
C ARG A 777 22.40 -3.08 -37.77
N LYS A 778 21.29 -2.72 -37.10
CA LYS A 778 21.27 -2.27 -35.70
C LYS A 778 21.06 -3.39 -34.69
N LEU A 779 20.79 -4.61 -35.14
CA LEU A 779 20.56 -5.76 -34.27
C LEU A 779 21.68 -6.79 -34.41
N PRO A 780 21.87 -7.67 -33.42
CA PRO A 780 22.78 -8.79 -33.55
C PRO A 780 22.46 -9.65 -34.77
N LYS A 781 23.49 -10.07 -35.51
CA LYS A 781 23.34 -10.96 -36.67
C LYS A 781 23.02 -12.38 -36.19
N PRO A 782 21.87 -12.98 -36.56
CA PRO A 782 21.58 -14.36 -36.20
C PRO A 782 22.42 -15.33 -37.03
N SER A 783 22.88 -16.44 -36.44
CA SER A 783 23.66 -17.46 -37.17
C SER A 783 22.88 -18.09 -38.34
N ALA A 784 21.57 -18.27 -38.18
CA ALA A 784 20.68 -18.85 -39.19
C ALA A 784 20.62 -18.07 -40.53
N VAL A 785 21.13 -16.83 -40.58
CA VAL A 785 21.15 -16.07 -41.85
C VAL A 785 22.22 -16.55 -42.84
N GLU A 786 23.21 -17.33 -42.40
CA GLU A 786 24.33 -17.80 -43.22
C GLU A 786 24.14 -19.21 -43.80
N GLU A 787 22.98 -19.86 -43.61
CA GLU A 787 22.78 -21.24 -44.08
C GLU A 787 23.08 -21.38 -45.59
N GLY A 788 24.08 -22.20 -45.96
CA GLY A 788 24.62 -22.31 -47.32
C GLY A 788 23.58 -22.56 -48.42
N LEU A 789 23.95 -22.25 -49.67
CA LEU A 789 23.12 -22.55 -50.84
C LEU A 789 22.93 -24.07 -50.95
N PRO A 790 21.71 -24.58 -51.21
CA PRO A 790 21.51 -25.98 -51.55
C PRO A 790 22.37 -26.34 -52.77
N GLU A 791 23.10 -27.46 -52.74
CA GLU A 791 24.01 -27.88 -53.83
C GLU A 791 23.31 -28.02 -55.20
N GLU A 792 21.99 -28.24 -55.20
CA GLU A 792 21.18 -28.47 -56.41
C GLU A 792 20.59 -27.17 -57.01
N GLU A 793 20.64 -26.03 -56.31
CA GLU A 793 19.88 -24.82 -56.67
C GLU A 793 20.55 -23.93 -57.73
N VAL A 794 21.77 -24.25 -58.18
CA VAL A 794 22.60 -23.27 -58.91
C VAL A 794 22.16 -23.11 -60.37
N ALA A 795 21.01 -22.48 -60.60
CA ALA A 795 20.73 -21.79 -61.84
C ALA A 795 21.71 -20.61 -61.94
N GLY A 796 22.43 -20.47 -63.06
CA GLY A 796 23.32 -19.32 -63.27
C GLY A 796 22.53 -18.00 -63.39
N GLY A 797 23.17 -16.84 -63.31
CA GLY A 797 22.50 -15.54 -63.43
C GLY A 797 21.77 -15.07 -62.16
N LYS A 798 21.27 -13.83 -62.17
CA LYS A 798 20.76 -13.11 -60.97
C LYS A 798 19.24 -13.04 -60.87
N GLY A 799 18.52 -13.59 -61.85
CA GLY A 799 17.06 -13.55 -61.91
C GLY A 799 16.47 -12.19 -62.31
N THR A 800 17.29 -11.25 -62.76
CA THR A 800 16.82 -9.95 -63.26
C THR A 800 16.45 -10.06 -64.75
N ALA A 801 15.75 -9.05 -65.28
CA ALA A 801 15.46 -9.01 -66.72
C ALA A 801 16.75 -8.93 -67.58
N GLU A 802 17.83 -8.39 -67.01
CA GLU A 802 19.14 -8.21 -67.67
C GLU A 802 20.09 -9.38 -67.44
N ASP A 803 19.85 -10.19 -66.40
CA ASP A 803 20.64 -11.37 -66.01
C ASP A 803 19.72 -12.47 -65.46
N PRO A 804 18.92 -13.14 -66.33
CA PRO A 804 17.89 -14.10 -65.92
C PRO A 804 18.50 -15.40 -65.37
N TYR A 805 17.70 -16.19 -64.64
CA TYR A 805 18.14 -17.51 -64.21
C TYR A 805 18.43 -18.44 -65.40
N ILE A 806 19.58 -19.11 -65.34
CA ILE A 806 20.09 -20.05 -66.34
C ILE A 806 19.93 -21.45 -65.73
N LEU A 807 18.85 -22.12 -66.11
CA LEU A 807 18.58 -23.49 -65.72
C LEU A 807 19.51 -24.45 -66.49
N MET A 808 20.24 -25.30 -65.77
CA MET A 808 21.24 -26.23 -66.32
C MET A 808 20.85 -27.70 -66.14
N THR A 809 19.94 -28.02 -65.21
CA THR A 809 19.46 -29.38 -64.95
C THR A 809 17.94 -29.45 -65.06
N LYS A 810 17.39 -30.67 -64.98
CA LYS A 810 15.92 -30.91 -64.97
C LYS A 810 15.30 -30.61 -63.60
N ASP A 811 16.11 -30.71 -62.55
CA ASP A 811 15.67 -30.52 -61.16
C ASP A 811 15.68 -29.03 -60.77
N GLN A 812 16.40 -28.19 -61.54
CA GLN A 812 16.31 -26.73 -61.59
C GLN A 812 15.13 -26.28 -62.45
#